data_AF-A0A6J2U0A6-F1
#
_entry.id   AF-A0A6J2U0A6-F1
#
_cell.length_a   1.000
_cell.length_b   1.000
_cell.length_c   1.000
_cell.angle_alpha   90.00
_cell.angle_beta   90.00
_cell.angle_gamma   90.00
#
_symmetry.space_group_name_H-M   'P 1'
#
loop_
_entity.id
_entity.type
_entity.pdbx_description
1 polymer ?
#
loop_
_entity_poly.entity_id
_entity_poly.type
_entity_poly.pdbx_seq_one_letter_code
_entity_poly.pdbx_strand_id
1 'polypeptide(L)'
;MILSKKLKVQLCRAGIDFLIVCGHMIMGSEYFELKDTFLILNEEYKLFKLKRGDAEDQNLISLPANMCYTITTTGTTNEPKLIHVPYDCIAPNILALSKKLNVSMADIIYLGTPCTFDPFVVEFFLALQNGAAVFLSPYSMRESPTRLLEALLPLNVTAPGITILQATPSLFRMFGAAAIRDRILNTGTTLRVLLLGGEPFPCYEELKNWMDSKVVAQKLVCNIYGITEISCWSNLHILQSLEARVPLGLPIDSDTVLRIVDKQGRELQGECSGELMIGSSTRRCYIPETDGQDKADCSTCCFRATGDYVHRYDDGSICYEDRTNDVVKRIGKRISLGLISRKIQKYLDHQDLAVCLWQQDLQKLICCIRTGELKTKLQQRVQTHNILSKLMASEQPDRFVYVQQFPCNTHGKLDRKALLNECVPLMQPAQKILKSFLHDTLKYMGPTKGGKHPKHKKREPPHLGYDISFRQAGGTSFHAVTLSREIGLQMCVDDEQRHLFEQLLDDSVSIREVLCFLDKVKIVSHHTKLKPIESESTTGSSCSNKLSITRMESSAFNLKVQWKVNFKKCVDSAVAQWDDRYICVGAHSKLLCTLDALSGAVISSIRLPDRIECKVRFVNEHLAMVGCYDGYIYGFQPLTGEFLWSVEIGGMIKAQPLLTADKTRIVVCSYANDYNVMCLSADRQCFLWCLRIGEKPIIAAPLELPLKKSLIICTLDGTYACIASENGKVQWKEKCKEPFFATPVLLEDCPNIFLCAEVAGRVHACDTNSGKILASYSAGGNIFSSLLVKAPATHLDHAFVLFGCIDQFLYCLECKTHTSDPAVEFGLRWKLDVGAAIYGTPTLLTLQPLCFLVCCCATDGRIVLANLSTGQVQYSEKLPGQIFSTPCHIEGQQWIYVGCRDNFLYCLRT
;
A
#
# COMPACT_ATOMS: atom_id res chain seq x y z
N MET A 1 19.15 30.24 -9.04
CA MET A 1 18.29 30.71 -7.92
C MET A 1 18.70 32.14 -7.59
N ILE A 2 17.83 33.13 -7.80
CA ILE A 2 18.07 34.47 -7.25
C ILE A 2 17.88 34.34 -5.74
N LEU A 3 18.92 34.60 -4.96
CA LEU A 3 18.82 34.52 -3.49
C LEU A 3 17.87 35.63 -3.00
N SER A 4 16.83 35.21 -2.27
CA SER A 4 15.56 35.94 -2.08
C SER A 4 15.50 36.79 -0.80
N LYS A 5 14.45 37.61 -0.66
CA LYS A 5 14.08 38.32 0.58
C LYS A 5 14.12 37.43 1.84
N LYS A 6 13.77 36.15 1.70
CA LYS A 6 13.78 35.17 2.80
C LYS A 6 15.18 34.90 3.35
N LEU A 7 16.20 34.85 2.49
CA LEU A 7 17.59 34.68 2.93
C LEU A 7 18.08 35.92 3.68
N LYS A 8 17.76 37.13 3.18
CA LYS A 8 18.08 38.39 3.88
C LYS A 8 17.56 38.35 5.32
N VAL A 9 16.28 37.99 5.50
CA VAL A 9 15.66 37.92 6.83
C VAL A 9 16.38 36.93 7.75
N GLN A 10 16.77 35.76 7.24
CA GLN A 10 17.52 34.76 8.03
C GLN A 10 18.90 35.28 8.44
N LEU A 11 19.63 35.90 7.50
CA LEU A 11 20.96 36.46 7.76
C LEU A 11 20.90 37.65 8.74
N CYS A 12 19.90 38.53 8.63
CA CYS A 12 19.66 39.60 9.59
C CYS A 12 19.39 39.04 10.99
N ARG A 13 18.51 38.04 11.12
CA ARG A 13 18.25 37.37 12.41
C ARG A 13 19.50 36.73 13.01
N ALA A 14 20.41 36.24 12.15
CA ALA A 14 21.68 35.66 12.56
C ALA A 14 22.78 36.69 12.87
N GLY A 15 22.51 37.99 12.71
CA GLY A 15 23.50 39.04 12.94
C GLY A 15 24.62 39.09 11.88
N ILE A 16 24.35 38.62 10.65
CA ILE A 16 25.35 38.56 9.57
C ILE A 16 25.38 39.87 8.79
N ASP A 17 26.58 40.45 8.63
CA ASP A 17 26.79 41.69 7.87
C ASP A 17 27.22 41.46 6.42
N PHE A 18 27.96 40.39 6.19
CA PHE A 18 28.59 40.09 4.91
C PHE A 18 28.32 38.65 4.50
N LEU A 19 28.19 38.45 3.19
CA LEU A 19 27.98 37.15 2.57
C LEU A 19 29.02 36.93 1.48
N ILE A 20 29.73 35.80 1.54
CA ILE A 20 30.65 35.36 0.48
C ILE A 20 29.95 34.26 -0.32
N VAL A 21 29.91 34.41 -1.64
CA VAL A 21 29.32 33.43 -2.58
C VAL A 21 30.25 33.14 -3.74
N CYS A 22 30.10 31.97 -4.36
CA CYS A 22 30.80 31.67 -5.62
C CYS A 22 30.33 32.61 -6.74
N GLY A 23 31.21 32.96 -7.67
CA GLY A 23 31.00 33.98 -8.70
C GLY A 23 29.79 33.72 -9.60
N HIS A 24 29.44 32.44 -9.81
CA HIS A 24 28.28 32.04 -10.60
C HIS A 24 26.92 32.26 -9.89
N MET A 25 26.91 32.56 -8.58
CA MET A 25 25.68 32.81 -7.83
C MET A 25 25.16 34.23 -8.07
N ILE A 26 23.86 34.35 -8.38
CA ILE A 26 23.19 35.64 -8.63
C ILE A 26 22.48 36.12 -7.36
N MET A 27 22.87 37.30 -6.88
CA MET A 27 22.27 37.97 -5.72
C MET A 27 21.30 39.09 -6.16
N GLY A 28 20.18 39.23 -5.45
CA GLY A 28 19.27 40.35 -5.65
C GLY A 28 19.90 41.67 -5.17
N SER A 29 20.15 42.60 -6.08
CA SER A 29 20.73 43.93 -5.79
C SER A 29 19.86 44.80 -4.88
N GLU A 30 18.57 44.46 -4.74
CA GLU A 30 17.64 45.09 -3.80
C GLU A 30 18.05 44.83 -2.33
N TYR A 31 18.59 43.66 -2.03
CA TYR A 31 18.88 43.22 -0.65
C TYR A 31 20.37 43.18 -0.32
N PHE A 32 21.23 43.07 -1.34
CA PHE A 32 22.67 42.88 -1.19
C PHE A 32 23.44 43.91 -2.04
N GLU A 33 24.52 44.44 -1.48
CA GLU A 33 25.44 45.36 -2.14
C GLU A 33 26.77 44.65 -2.40
N LEU A 34 27.17 44.48 -3.67
CA LEU A 34 28.47 43.91 -4.00
C LEU A 34 29.58 44.85 -3.50
N LYS A 35 30.52 44.32 -2.72
CA LYS A 35 31.67 45.05 -2.19
C LYS A 35 32.97 44.70 -2.89
N ASP A 36 33.16 43.42 -3.22
CA ASP A 36 34.39 42.97 -3.85
C ASP A 36 34.18 41.68 -4.64
N THR A 37 35.12 41.40 -5.56
CA THR A 37 35.23 40.14 -6.30
C THR A 37 36.69 39.71 -6.31
N PHE A 38 36.97 38.51 -5.83
CA PHE A 38 38.33 37.99 -5.69
C PHE A 38 38.44 36.54 -6.14
N LEU A 39 39.65 36.11 -6.47
CA LEU A 39 39.94 34.74 -6.90
C LEU A 39 40.59 33.93 -5.77
N ILE A 40 40.05 32.76 -5.48
CA ILE A 40 40.68 31.76 -4.60
C ILE A 40 40.83 30.48 -5.41
N LEU A 41 42.07 30.00 -5.56
CA LEU A 41 42.38 28.79 -6.34
C LEU A 41 41.80 28.81 -7.77
N ASN A 42 41.90 29.95 -8.45
CA ASN A 42 41.34 30.21 -9.79
C ASN A 42 39.79 30.18 -9.89
N GLU A 43 39.08 30.11 -8.77
CA GLU A 43 37.63 30.25 -8.71
C GLU A 43 37.24 31.65 -8.26
N GLU A 44 36.26 32.26 -8.93
CA GLU A 44 35.75 33.59 -8.59
C GLU A 44 34.82 33.52 -7.37
N TYR A 45 35.00 34.45 -6.43
CA TYR A 45 34.13 34.67 -5.28
C TYR A 45 33.70 36.13 -5.21
N LYS A 46 32.47 36.35 -4.74
CA LYS A 46 31.86 37.69 -4.59
C LYS A 46 31.52 37.95 -3.13
N LEU A 47 31.94 39.10 -2.63
CA LEU A 47 31.61 39.58 -1.29
C LEU A 47 30.45 40.57 -1.37
N PHE A 48 29.36 40.27 -0.70
CA PHE A 48 28.20 41.13 -0.60
C PHE A 48 28.02 41.65 0.83
N LYS A 49 27.72 42.94 0.97
CA LYS A 49 27.22 43.55 2.21
C LYS A 49 25.69 43.50 2.21
N LEU A 50 25.09 43.14 3.34
CA LEU A 50 23.64 43.17 3.48
C LEU A 50 23.13 44.62 3.62
N LYS A 51 22.08 44.97 2.86
CA LYS A 51 21.41 46.27 3.00
C LYS A 51 20.43 46.24 4.16
N ARG A 52 20.73 46.98 5.22
CA ARG A 52 19.84 47.21 6.38
C ARG A 52 18.94 48.43 6.10
N GLY A 53 17.64 48.35 6.39
CA GLY A 53 16.72 49.42 5.98
C GLY A 53 15.24 49.34 6.38
N ASP A 54 14.77 48.31 7.08
CA ASP A 54 13.35 48.22 7.51
C ASP A 54 13.23 48.06 9.04
N ALA A 55 12.05 48.37 9.61
CA ALA A 55 11.75 48.31 11.05
C ALA A 55 12.03 46.93 11.71
N GLU A 56 12.21 45.87 10.92
CA GLU A 56 12.60 44.53 11.39
C GLU A 56 14.09 44.41 11.80
N ASP A 57 14.95 45.40 11.46
CA ASP A 57 16.38 45.42 11.82
C ASP A 57 16.65 45.92 13.26
N GLN A 58 15.61 46.33 14.02
CA GLN A 58 15.77 47.05 15.30
C GLN A 58 15.90 46.15 16.55
N ASN A 59 15.76 44.83 16.44
CA ASN A 59 15.89 43.87 17.55
C ASN A 59 17.13 42.98 17.43
N LEU A 60 18.28 43.55 17.04
CA LEU A 60 19.54 42.82 16.98
C LEU A 60 20.09 42.62 18.40
N ILE A 61 20.17 41.37 18.82
CA ILE A 61 20.79 40.99 20.08
C ILE A 61 22.29 41.26 20.01
N SER A 62 22.85 41.87 21.06
CA SER A 62 24.30 41.99 21.21
C SER A 62 24.90 40.60 21.45
N LEU A 63 25.48 40.01 20.40
CA LEU A 63 26.17 38.74 20.50
C LEU A 63 27.47 38.86 21.33
N PRO A 64 27.95 37.77 21.95
CA PRO A 64 29.26 37.76 22.60
C PRO A 64 30.39 38.21 21.66
N ALA A 65 31.42 38.85 22.19
CA ALA A 65 32.53 39.36 21.35
C ALA A 65 33.37 38.23 20.73
N ASN A 66 33.41 37.05 21.35
CA ASN A 66 34.21 35.89 20.96
C ASN A 66 33.40 34.85 20.15
N MET A 67 32.42 35.29 19.36
CA MET A 67 31.63 34.40 18.51
C MET A 67 32.50 33.63 17.51
N CYS A 68 32.29 32.31 17.42
CA CYS A 68 33.01 31.44 16.49
C CYS A 68 32.16 31.09 15.26
N TYR A 69 30.95 30.58 15.47
CA TYR A 69 30.03 30.28 14.38
C TYR A 69 28.56 30.37 14.82
N THR A 70 27.67 30.38 13.83
CA THR A 70 26.22 30.35 14.03
C THR A 70 25.63 29.27 13.14
N ILE A 71 24.70 28.47 13.69
CA ILE A 71 24.08 27.35 12.98
C ILE A 71 22.59 27.28 13.31
N THR A 72 21.79 26.85 12.34
CA THR A 72 20.36 26.59 12.53
C THR A 72 20.08 25.10 12.66
N THR A 73 19.31 24.70 13.66
CA THR A 73 18.87 23.31 13.85
C THR A 73 17.35 23.19 13.71
N THR A 74 16.83 22.05 13.25
CA THR A 74 15.38 21.79 13.27
C THR A 74 14.95 21.54 14.71
N GLY A 75 14.29 22.52 15.33
CA GLY A 75 13.81 22.40 16.70
C GLY A 75 12.74 21.32 16.85
N THR A 76 12.50 20.91 18.10
CA THR A 76 11.42 19.99 18.50
C THR A 76 10.02 20.49 18.14
N THR A 77 9.88 21.77 17.81
CA THR A 77 8.64 22.46 17.41
C THR A 77 8.49 22.61 15.89
N ASN A 78 9.35 21.99 15.06
CA ASN A 78 9.45 22.17 13.59
C ASN A 78 9.87 23.58 13.11
N GLU A 79 10.08 24.54 14.01
CA GLU A 79 10.70 25.82 13.67
C GLU A 79 12.23 25.72 13.79
N PRO A 80 13.01 26.30 12.85
CA PRO A 80 14.46 26.32 12.96
C PRO A 80 14.88 27.16 14.18
N LYS A 81 15.69 26.57 15.07
CA LYS A 81 16.34 27.28 16.18
C LYS A 81 17.67 27.85 15.70
N LEU A 82 17.98 29.08 16.06
CA LEU A 82 19.26 29.70 15.77
C LEU A 82 20.20 29.54 16.98
N ILE A 83 21.39 29.00 16.76
CA ILE A 83 22.35 28.75 17.83
C ILE A 83 23.65 29.48 17.52
N HIS A 84 24.01 30.38 18.42
CA HIS A 84 25.24 31.15 18.40
C HIS A 84 26.28 30.48 19.30
N VAL A 85 27.43 30.11 18.73
CA VAL A 85 28.49 29.37 19.41
C VAL A 85 29.74 30.23 19.58
N PRO A 86 30.06 30.68 20.81
CA PRO A 86 31.33 31.29 21.16
C PRO A 86 32.53 30.34 21.00
N TYR A 87 33.72 30.91 20.79
CA TYR A 87 34.98 30.17 20.74
C TYR A 87 35.21 29.32 21.99
N ASP A 88 34.91 29.89 23.17
CA ASP A 88 35.09 29.22 24.46
C ASP A 88 34.21 27.97 24.61
N CYS A 89 33.16 27.82 23.79
CA CYS A 89 32.32 26.63 23.80
C CYS A 89 32.89 25.47 22.99
N ILE A 90 33.49 25.76 21.83
CA ILE A 90 33.98 24.72 20.90
C ILE A 90 35.44 24.37 21.12
N ALA A 91 36.28 25.31 21.58
CA ALA A 91 37.70 25.07 21.80
C ALA A 91 37.98 23.93 22.82
N PRO A 92 37.31 23.86 23.99
CA PRO A 92 37.51 22.75 24.93
C PRO A 92 37.17 21.38 24.33
N ASN A 93 36.13 21.32 23.49
CA ASN A 93 35.72 20.12 22.79
C ASN A 93 36.84 19.62 21.85
N ILE A 94 37.39 20.49 21.00
CA ILE A 94 38.45 20.15 20.05
C ILE A 94 39.72 19.71 20.79
N LEU A 95 40.14 20.46 21.82
CA LEU A 95 41.35 20.15 22.59
C LEU A 95 41.22 18.84 23.37
N ALA A 96 40.04 18.55 23.93
CA ALA A 96 39.77 17.30 24.61
C ALA A 96 39.80 16.10 23.66
N LEU A 97 39.15 16.21 22.49
CA LEU A 97 39.16 15.17 21.47
C LEU A 97 40.56 14.93 20.90
N SER A 98 41.34 16.00 20.62
CA SER A 98 42.75 15.90 20.21
C SER A 98 43.55 14.98 21.15
N LYS A 99 43.44 15.22 22.47
CA LYS A 99 44.14 14.42 23.49
C LYS A 99 43.60 12.99 23.56
N LYS A 100 42.29 12.80 23.62
CA LYS A 100 41.66 11.47 23.78
C LYS A 100 41.86 10.57 22.57
N LEU A 101 41.95 11.13 21.37
CA LEU A 101 42.14 10.41 20.11
C LEU A 101 43.62 10.38 19.68
N ASN A 102 44.51 11.03 20.43
CA ASN A 102 45.94 11.17 20.12
C ASN A 102 46.16 11.64 18.67
N VAL A 103 45.55 12.77 18.30
CA VAL A 103 45.67 13.34 16.94
C VAL A 103 47.04 14.00 16.78
N SER A 104 47.67 13.81 15.63
CA SER A 104 49.01 14.35 15.33
C SER A 104 49.17 14.74 13.87
N MET A 105 50.30 15.33 13.52
CA MET A 105 50.64 15.67 12.13
C MET A 105 50.74 14.47 11.17
N ALA A 106 50.78 13.23 11.70
CA ALA A 106 50.75 12.02 10.89
C ALA A 106 49.33 11.64 10.41
N ASP A 107 48.30 12.35 10.88
CA ASP A 107 46.92 12.04 10.57
C ASP A 107 46.40 12.70 9.30
N ILE A 108 45.44 12.01 8.68
CA ILE A 108 44.63 12.51 7.58
C ILE A 108 43.17 12.38 7.98
N ILE A 109 42.50 13.51 8.19
CA ILE A 109 41.10 13.58 8.61
C ILE A 109 40.22 13.84 7.39
N TYR A 110 39.20 13.01 7.20
CA TYR A 110 38.21 13.28 6.17
C TYR A 110 37.25 14.39 6.60
N LEU A 111 37.20 15.50 5.84
CA LEU A 111 36.20 16.55 6.02
C LEU A 111 34.95 16.24 5.17
N GLY A 112 34.21 15.24 5.65
CA GLY A 112 33.00 14.72 5.01
C GLY A 112 31.73 15.42 5.44
N THR A 113 31.73 16.04 6.63
CA THR A 113 30.54 16.69 7.18
C THR A 113 30.23 17.99 6.43
N PRO A 114 28.96 18.30 6.10
CA PRO A 114 28.59 19.59 5.52
C PRO A 114 28.85 20.73 6.51
N CYS A 115 29.28 21.90 6.02
CA CYS A 115 29.51 23.10 6.85
C CYS A 115 28.24 23.67 7.51
N THR A 116 27.06 23.15 7.15
CA THR A 116 25.78 23.45 7.81
C THR A 116 25.48 22.55 9.00
N PHE A 117 26.41 21.67 9.38
CA PHE A 117 26.33 20.78 10.55
C PHE A 117 27.56 21.00 11.46
N ASP A 118 27.37 21.11 12.77
CA ASP A 118 28.42 21.48 13.72
C ASP A 118 29.61 20.50 13.82
N PRO A 119 29.51 19.18 13.54
CA PRO A 119 30.67 18.30 13.53
C PRO A 119 31.69 18.61 12.43
N PHE A 120 31.33 19.42 11.42
CA PHE A 120 32.28 20.01 10.46
C PHE A 120 33.35 20.83 11.19
N VAL A 121 32.95 21.61 12.19
CA VAL A 121 33.86 22.46 12.97
C VAL A 121 34.87 21.59 13.71
N VAL A 122 34.42 20.45 14.24
CA VAL A 122 35.30 19.46 14.88
C VAL A 122 36.27 18.86 13.87
N GLU A 123 35.82 18.31 12.75
CA GLU A 123 36.70 17.74 11.71
C GLU A 123 37.78 18.73 11.25
N PHE A 124 37.35 19.95 10.94
CA PHE A 124 38.20 20.98 10.38
C PHE A 124 39.27 21.45 11.39
N PHE A 125 38.86 21.86 12.58
CA PHE A 125 39.80 22.40 13.57
C PHE A 125 40.57 21.30 14.31
N LEU A 126 40.05 20.09 14.44
CA LEU A 126 40.83 18.96 14.97
C LEU A 126 42.04 18.68 14.09
N ALA A 127 41.91 18.80 12.76
CA ALA A 127 43.03 18.64 11.86
C ALA A 127 44.05 19.79 12.00
N LEU A 128 43.57 21.03 11.82
CA LEU A 128 44.44 22.22 11.81
C LEU A 128 45.15 22.45 13.14
N GLN A 129 44.47 22.21 14.27
CA GLN A 129 45.06 22.35 15.61
C GLN A 129 46.23 21.40 15.88
N ASN A 130 46.28 20.25 15.19
CA ASN A 130 47.28 19.20 15.41
C ASN A 130 48.29 19.09 14.25
N GLY A 131 48.21 19.98 13.25
CA GLY A 131 49.05 19.91 12.05
C GLY A 131 48.74 18.72 11.14
N ALA A 132 47.57 18.10 11.28
CA ALA A 132 47.13 16.97 10.46
C ALA A 132 46.64 17.44 9.08
N ALA A 133 46.65 16.55 8.10
CA ALA A 133 46.10 16.84 6.78
C ALA A 133 44.58 16.71 6.76
N VAL A 134 43.93 17.50 5.90
CA VAL A 134 42.49 17.41 5.62
C VAL A 134 42.27 16.81 4.25
N PHE A 135 41.52 15.72 4.17
CA PHE A 135 41.07 15.14 2.91
C PHE A 135 39.71 15.72 2.51
N LEU A 136 39.62 16.30 1.31
CA LEU A 136 38.40 16.87 0.75
C LEU A 136 37.92 16.05 -0.44
N SER A 137 36.64 15.70 -0.47
CA SER A 137 36.00 15.05 -1.61
C SER A 137 35.04 16.01 -2.32
N PRO A 138 35.01 16.04 -3.67
CA PRO A 138 33.98 16.75 -4.41
C PRO A 138 32.58 16.21 -4.07
N TYR A 139 31.57 17.07 -4.09
CA TYR A 139 30.18 16.67 -3.78
C TYR A 139 29.70 15.49 -4.64
N SER A 140 29.99 15.50 -5.94
CA SER A 140 29.61 14.42 -6.87
C SER A 140 30.21 13.05 -6.54
N MET A 141 31.35 13.01 -5.83
CA MET A 141 31.96 11.77 -5.38
C MET A 141 31.19 11.16 -4.19
N ARG A 142 30.56 12.01 -3.37
CA ARG A 142 29.81 11.58 -2.18
C ARG A 142 28.54 10.80 -2.52
N GLU A 143 28.02 10.99 -3.74
CA GLU A 143 26.86 10.24 -4.26
C GLU A 143 27.20 8.79 -4.64
N SER A 144 28.48 8.44 -4.75
CA SER A 144 28.94 7.09 -5.07
C SER A 144 29.78 6.51 -3.92
N PRO A 145 29.18 5.67 -3.04
CA PRO A 145 29.88 5.07 -1.91
C PRO A 145 31.15 4.33 -2.32
N THR A 146 31.13 3.62 -3.46
CA THR A 146 32.29 2.88 -3.99
C THR A 146 33.43 3.82 -4.38
N ARG A 147 33.15 4.87 -5.16
CA ARG A 147 34.18 5.84 -5.56
C ARG A 147 34.74 6.60 -4.37
N LEU A 148 33.88 6.98 -3.42
CA LEU A 148 34.32 7.62 -2.19
C LEU A 148 35.22 6.68 -1.39
N LEU A 149 34.85 5.42 -1.22
CA LEU A 149 35.67 4.43 -0.51
C LEU A 149 37.05 4.23 -1.15
N GLU A 150 37.11 4.14 -2.48
CA GLU A 150 38.38 4.04 -3.22
C GLU A 150 39.28 5.26 -3.02
N ALA A 151 38.69 6.45 -2.91
CA ALA A 151 39.42 7.68 -2.67
C ALA A 151 39.88 7.82 -1.20
N LEU A 152 39.04 7.41 -0.23
CA LEU A 152 39.36 7.49 1.19
C LEU A 152 40.39 6.44 1.62
N LEU A 153 40.30 5.23 1.08
CA LEU A 153 41.14 4.09 1.43
C LEU A 153 41.65 3.40 0.16
N PRO A 154 42.61 4.02 -0.57
CA PRO A 154 43.16 3.48 -1.81
C PRO A 154 43.88 2.15 -1.57
N LEU A 155 43.79 1.23 -2.54
CA LEU A 155 44.46 -0.08 -2.49
C LEU A 155 45.96 0.00 -2.81
N ASN A 156 46.40 1.10 -3.43
CA ASN A 156 47.76 1.26 -3.91
C ASN A 156 48.62 2.00 -2.88
N VAL A 157 49.83 1.49 -2.62
CA VAL A 157 50.76 1.98 -1.57
C VAL A 157 51.29 3.41 -1.83
N THR A 158 51.04 3.97 -3.02
CA THR A 158 51.58 5.28 -3.43
C THR A 158 50.82 6.49 -2.88
N ALA A 159 49.60 6.31 -2.36
CA ALA A 159 48.82 7.39 -1.76
C ALA A 159 48.34 6.98 -0.36
N PRO A 160 48.60 7.80 0.69
CA PRO A 160 48.12 7.49 2.04
C PRO A 160 46.60 7.66 2.13
N GLY A 161 45.92 6.67 2.71
CA GLY A 161 44.49 6.75 3.02
C GLY A 161 44.20 7.55 4.29
N ILE A 162 42.93 7.83 4.55
CA ILE A 162 42.52 8.54 5.76
C ILE A 162 42.84 7.74 7.03
N THR A 163 43.10 8.44 8.12
CA THR A 163 43.39 7.84 9.44
C THR A 163 42.26 8.09 10.45
N ILE A 164 41.49 9.17 10.28
CA ILE A 164 40.35 9.52 11.13
C ILE A 164 39.11 9.74 10.26
N LEU A 165 38.03 9.04 10.59
CA LEU A 165 36.72 9.19 9.97
C LEU A 165 35.67 9.53 11.03
N GLN A 166 34.97 10.64 10.83
CA GLN A 166 33.75 10.98 11.56
C GLN A 166 32.56 10.83 10.59
N ALA A 167 31.50 10.17 11.04
CA ALA A 167 30.29 9.99 10.24
C ALA A 167 29.05 9.78 11.11
N THR A 168 27.87 10.00 10.54
CA THR A 168 26.64 9.46 11.12
C THR A 168 26.55 7.96 10.84
N PRO A 169 25.92 7.16 11.72
CA PRO A 169 25.64 5.76 11.46
C PRO A 169 24.94 5.50 10.10
N SER A 170 23.96 6.32 9.71
CA SER A 170 23.26 6.18 8.42
C SER A 170 24.17 6.41 7.22
N LEU A 171 25.01 7.45 7.25
CA LEU A 171 25.97 7.72 6.18
C LEU A 171 27.01 6.59 6.09
N PHE A 172 27.50 6.10 7.24
CA PHE A 172 28.48 5.02 7.27
C PHE A 172 27.92 3.71 6.68
N ARG A 173 26.64 3.39 6.93
CA ARG A 173 25.96 2.22 6.35
C ARG A 173 25.86 2.24 4.84
N MET A 174 26.00 3.40 4.18
CA MET A 174 25.98 3.50 2.72
C MET A 174 27.12 2.74 2.04
N PHE A 175 28.24 2.50 2.74
CA PHE A 175 29.32 1.66 2.21
C PHE A 175 28.92 0.18 2.08
N GLY A 176 27.91 -0.26 2.82
CA GLY A 176 27.49 -1.67 2.88
C GLY A 176 28.36 -2.51 3.81
N ALA A 177 27.74 -3.52 4.45
CA ALA A 177 28.38 -4.30 5.51
C ALA A 177 29.67 -5.01 5.07
N ALA A 178 29.68 -5.57 3.85
CA ALA A 178 30.86 -6.24 3.29
C ALA A 178 32.03 -5.26 3.09
N ALA A 179 31.80 -4.09 2.51
CA ALA A 179 32.86 -3.10 2.32
C ALA A 179 33.32 -2.53 3.67
N ILE A 180 32.41 -2.30 4.62
CA ILE A 180 32.79 -1.87 5.97
C ILE A 180 33.76 -2.87 6.58
N ARG A 181 33.44 -4.17 6.56
CA ARG A 181 34.29 -5.22 7.13
C ARG A 181 35.60 -5.42 6.38
N ASP A 182 35.53 -5.51 5.05
CA ASP A 182 36.65 -5.99 4.25
C ASP A 182 37.59 -4.84 3.83
N ARG A 183 37.08 -3.59 3.77
CA ARG A 183 37.82 -2.43 3.24
C ARG A 183 37.99 -1.27 4.22
N ILE A 184 37.18 -1.15 5.27
CA ILE A 184 37.25 -0.02 6.23
C ILE A 184 37.77 -0.48 7.59
N LEU A 185 36.99 -1.32 8.26
CA LEU A 185 37.26 -1.89 9.58
C LEU A 185 38.02 -3.22 9.45
N ASN A 186 39.11 -3.18 8.69
CA ASN A 186 40.05 -4.28 8.53
C ASN A 186 41.42 -3.87 9.11
N THR A 187 42.14 -4.81 9.73
CA THR A 187 43.44 -4.53 10.39
C THR A 187 44.53 -3.98 9.45
N GLY A 188 44.40 -4.23 8.14
CA GLY A 188 45.34 -3.76 7.12
C GLY A 188 45.09 -2.35 6.58
N THR A 189 44.04 -1.63 7.03
CA THR A 189 43.69 -0.30 6.53
C THR A 189 44.35 0.81 7.36
N THR A 190 44.57 1.98 6.75
CA THR A 190 45.15 3.17 7.40
C THR A 190 44.24 3.80 8.48
N LEU A 191 42.94 3.51 8.44
CA LEU A 191 41.97 4.06 9.39
C LEU A 191 42.32 3.58 10.81
N ARG A 192 42.52 4.51 11.75
CA ARG A 192 42.80 4.20 13.16
C ARG A 192 41.72 4.71 14.11
N VAL A 193 40.95 5.74 13.73
CA VAL A 193 39.82 6.25 14.52
C VAL A 193 38.56 6.34 13.68
N LEU A 194 37.48 5.71 14.14
CA LEU A 194 36.13 5.87 13.63
C LEU A 194 35.24 6.50 14.72
N LEU A 195 34.70 7.68 14.46
CA LEU A 195 33.75 8.36 15.32
C LEU A 195 32.36 8.27 14.69
N LEU A 196 31.41 7.58 15.35
CA LEU A 196 30.01 7.56 14.92
C LEU A 196 29.14 8.33 15.90
N GLY A 197 28.40 9.32 15.40
CA GLY A 197 27.58 10.20 16.23
C GLY A 197 26.42 10.86 15.52
N GLY A 198 25.57 11.53 16.31
CA GLY A 198 24.42 12.29 15.81
C GLY A 198 23.17 11.46 15.49
N GLU A 199 23.25 10.14 15.60
CA GLU A 199 22.15 9.15 15.56
C GLU A 199 22.47 8.00 16.53
N PRO A 200 21.50 7.14 16.90
CA PRO A 200 21.77 5.98 17.75
C PRO A 200 22.89 5.10 17.20
N PHE A 201 23.81 4.71 18.07
CA PHE A 201 24.96 3.89 17.72
C PHE A 201 24.51 2.49 17.23
N PRO A 202 25.24 1.87 16.26
CA PRO A 202 24.97 0.52 15.79
C PRO A 202 24.88 -0.50 16.93
N CYS A 203 23.95 -1.46 16.82
CA CYS A 203 23.82 -2.50 17.83
C CYS A 203 24.99 -3.50 17.77
N TYR A 204 25.20 -4.26 18.85
CA TYR A 204 26.32 -5.20 18.94
C TYR A 204 26.32 -6.25 17.80
N GLU A 205 25.14 -6.70 17.35
CA GLU A 205 25.01 -7.65 16.23
C GLU A 205 25.48 -7.03 14.91
N GLU A 206 25.13 -5.77 14.66
CA GLU A 206 25.59 -5.03 13.48
C GLU A 206 27.12 -4.83 13.54
N LEU A 207 27.67 -4.47 14.70
CA LEU A 207 29.11 -4.31 14.89
C LEU A 207 29.89 -5.61 14.65
N LYS A 208 29.37 -6.76 15.11
CA LYS A 208 29.97 -8.09 14.84
C LYS A 208 30.02 -8.43 13.36
N ASN A 209 29.10 -7.89 12.55
CA ASN A 209 29.14 -8.07 11.09
C ASN A 209 30.11 -7.11 10.41
N TRP A 210 30.36 -5.96 11.02
CA TRP A 210 31.27 -4.94 10.50
C TRP A 210 32.72 -5.18 10.84
N MET A 211 33.02 -5.88 11.94
CA MET A 211 34.40 -6.06 12.38
C MET A 211 34.58 -7.22 13.37
N ASP A 212 35.79 -7.77 13.37
CA ASP A 212 36.22 -8.80 14.32
C ASP A 212 36.91 -8.18 15.55
N SER A 213 37.07 -8.97 16.62
CA SER A 213 37.71 -8.54 17.87
C SER A 213 39.13 -7.98 17.71
N LYS A 214 39.89 -8.43 16.69
CA LYS A 214 41.23 -7.91 16.38
C LYS A 214 41.20 -6.43 15.99
N VAL A 215 40.12 -5.99 15.34
CA VAL A 215 39.95 -4.60 14.91
C VAL A 215 39.72 -3.71 16.13
N VAL A 216 38.92 -4.17 17.09
CA VAL A 216 38.67 -3.45 18.37
C VAL A 216 39.96 -3.26 19.16
N ALA A 217 40.90 -4.22 19.09
CA ALA A 217 42.20 -4.10 19.74
C ALA A 217 43.17 -3.12 19.06
N GLN A 218 42.98 -2.81 17.77
CA GLN A 218 43.90 -2.00 16.96
C GLN A 218 43.36 -0.60 16.63
N LYS A 219 42.04 -0.44 16.51
CA LYS A 219 41.38 0.79 16.05
C LYS A 219 40.44 1.33 17.13
N LEU A 220 40.40 2.64 17.26
CA LEU A 220 39.45 3.33 18.14
C LEU A 220 38.11 3.49 17.43
N VAL A 221 37.18 2.59 17.71
CA VAL A 221 35.78 2.74 17.27
C VAL A 221 34.98 3.37 18.41
N CYS A 222 34.47 4.56 18.18
CA CYS A 222 33.92 5.40 19.22
C CYS A 222 32.47 5.79 18.96
N ASN A 223 31.64 5.67 20.00
CA ASN A 223 30.36 6.35 20.07
C ASN A 223 30.60 7.78 20.59
N ILE A 224 30.16 8.77 19.83
CA ILE A 224 30.24 10.19 20.20
C ILE A 224 28.83 10.79 20.27
N TYR A 225 28.53 11.45 21.38
CA TYR A 225 27.21 11.98 21.66
C TYR A 225 27.29 13.43 22.11
N GLY A 226 26.32 14.24 21.69
CA GLY A 226 26.18 15.62 22.13
C GLY A 226 25.10 16.36 21.34
N ILE A 227 24.86 17.61 21.72
CA ILE A 227 23.85 18.48 21.15
C ILE A 227 24.49 19.81 20.74
N THR A 228 23.96 20.44 19.70
CA THR A 228 24.49 21.73 19.20
C THR A 228 24.38 22.83 20.26
N GLU A 229 23.36 22.76 21.13
CA GLU A 229 23.12 23.69 22.24
C GLU A 229 24.23 23.70 23.32
N ILE A 230 25.13 22.72 23.30
CA ILE A 230 26.32 22.64 24.17
C ILE A 230 27.63 22.52 23.35
N SER A 231 27.58 22.96 22.07
CA SER A 231 28.69 22.98 21.12
C SER A 231 29.19 21.58 20.73
N CYS A 232 28.44 20.91 19.85
CA CYS A 232 28.77 19.63 19.23
C CYS A 232 28.84 18.45 20.23
N TRP A 233 30.00 17.84 20.45
CA TRP A 233 30.12 16.58 21.21
C TRP A 233 30.32 16.80 22.71
N SER A 234 29.67 16.02 23.55
CA SER A 234 29.76 16.10 25.01
C SER A 234 30.35 14.84 25.63
N ASN A 235 30.07 13.68 25.04
CA ASN A 235 30.46 12.39 25.57
C ASN A 235 31.20 11.57 24.51
N LEU A 236 32.11 10.73 24.99
CA LEU A 236 32.85 9.76 24.19
C LEU A 236 32.86 8.41 24.90
N HIS A 237 32.46 7.37 24.18
CA HIS A 237 32.70 5.99 24.55
C HIS A 237 33.61 5.34 23.52
N ILE A 238 34.71 4.73 23.96
CA ILE A 238 35.61 3.94 23.12
C ILE A 238 35.25 2.48 23.33
N LEU A 239 34.87 1.81 22.24
CA LEU A 239 34.46 0.41 22.28
C LEU A 239 35.62 -0.48 22.75
N GLN A 240 35.38 -1.26 23.81
CA GLN A 240 36.37 -2.20 24.38
C GLN A 240 36.10 -3.65 23.96
N SER A 241 34.84 -3.98 23.65
CA SER A 241 34.43 -5.33 23.25
C SER A 241 33.20 -5.29 22.35
N LEU A 242 32.91 -6.41 21.67
CA LEU A 242 31.73 -6.57 20.81
C LEU A 242 30.53 -7.20 21.55
N GLU A 243 30.54 -7.26 22.88
CA GLU A 243 29.65 -8.14 23.66
C GLU A 243 28.72 -7.43 24.65
N ALA A 244 28.35 -6.17 24.43
CA ALA A 244 27.53 -5.43 25.38
C ALA A 244 26.65 -4.34 24.76
N ARG A 245 25.83 -3.73 25.63
CA ARG A 245 25.18 -2.43 25.40
C ARG A 245 26.26 -1.36 25.22
N VAL A 246 26.11 -0.48 24.24
CA VAL A 246 27.06 0.62 24.00
C VAL A 246 26.55 1.88 24.70
N PRO A 247 27.23 2.37 25.77
CA PRO A 247 26.81 3.58 26.45
C PRO A 247 27.14 4.84 25.64
N LEU A 248 26.57 5.96 26.06
CA LEU A 248 26.91 7.30 25.55
C LEU A 248 28.35 7.70 25.91
N GLY A 249 28.92 7.06 26.93
CA GLY A 249 30.28 7.30 27.40
C GLY A 249 30.39 8.41 28.42
N LEU A 250 31.63 8.74 28.75
CA LEU A 250 31.96 9.76 29.75
C LEU A 250 32.09 11.14 29.10
N PRO A 251 31.88 12.22 29.87
CA PRO A 251 32.18 13.57 29.42
C PRO A 251 33.57 13.69 28.79
N ILE A 252 33.67 14.39 27.66
CA ILE A 252 34.94 14.56 26.95
C ILE A 252 35.88 15.53 27.69
N ASP A 253 35.31 16.48 28.42
CA ASP A 253 36.01 17.46 29.24
C ASP A 253 35.48 17.39 30.68
N SER A 254 36.22 18.02 31.60
CA SER A 254 35.92 17.99 33.03
C SER A 254 34.81 18.95 33.47
N ASP A 255 34.41 19.90 32.62
CA ASP A 255 33.39 20.91 32.94
C ASP A 255 31.97 20.44 32.57
N THR A 256 31.87 19.44 31.69
CA THR A 256 30.59 18.88 31.26
C THR A 256 29.99 17.97 32.33
N VAL A 257 28.76 18.28 32.75
CA VAL A 257 27.99 17.57 33.78
C VAL A 257 26.74 16.93 33.18
N LEU A 258 26.43 15.70 33.56
CA LEU A 258 25.24 14.97 33.10
C LEU A 258 24.24 14.81 34.24
N ARG A 259 22.97 15.14 33.99
CA ARG A 259 21.86 14.87 34.92
C ARG A 259 20.76 14.08 34.22
N ILE A 260 20.13 13.18 34.96
CA ILE A 260 18.93 12.48 34.50
C ILE A 260 17.78 13.00 35.34
N VAL A 261 16.73 13.51 34.70
CA VAL A 261 15.59 14.10 35.39
C VAL A 261 14.29 13.36 35.12
N ASP A 262 13.39 13.39 36.10
CA ASP A 262 12.03 12.90 35.94
C ASP A 262 11.13 13.91 35.20
N LYS A 263 9.85 13.56 35.02
CA LYS A 263 8.86 14.42 34.35
C LYS A 263 8.57 15.73 35.09
N GLN A 264 8.95 15.83 36.36
CA GLN A 264 8.83 17.03 37.17
C GLN A 264 10.13 17.84 37.20
N GLY A 265 11.17 17.42 36.46
CA GLY A 265 12.48 18.08 36.41
C GLY A 265 13.37 17.79 37.62
N ARG A 266 13.04 16.79 38.45
CA ARG A 266 13.85 16.42 39.62
C ARG A 266 14.94 15.45 39.21
N GLU A 267 16.16 15.68 39.70
CA GLU A 267 17.31 14.83 39.43
C GLU A 267 17.13 13.44 40.06
N LEU A 268 17.37 12.39 39.27
CA LEU A 268 17.33 10.99 39.66
C LEU A 268 18.74 10.49 39.99
N GLN A 269 18.83 9.61 40.99
CA GLN A 269 20.08 9.01 41.48
C GLN A 269 20.02 7.49 41.37
N GLY A 270 21.18 6.82 41.33
CA GLY A 270 21.28 5.36 41.19
C GLY A 270 20.86 4.85 39.79
N GLU A 271 20.49 3.57 39.71
CA GLU A 271 19.89 2.98 38.51
C GLU A 271 18.53 3.63 38.23
N CYS A 272 18.40 4.31 37.08
CA CYS A 272 17.20 5.08 36.78
C CYS A 272 17.04 5.34 35.28
N SER A 273 15.79 5.60 34.86
CA SER A 273 15.48 6.12 33.53
C SER A 273 14.83 7.49 33.61
N GLY A 274 15.23 8.41 32.71
CA GLY A 274 14.72 9.77 32.68
C GLY A 274 15.24 10.56 31.47
N GLU A 275 14.90 11.85 31.41
CA GLU A 275 15.42 12.74 30.37
C GLU A 275 16.85 13.17 30.71
N LEU A 276 17.74 13.13 29.71
CA LEU A 276 19.13 13.56 29.85
C LEU A 276 19.23 15.09 29.73
N MET A 277 19.89 15.70 30.70
CA MET A 277 20.28 17.10 30.71
C MET A 277 21.81 17.18 30.67
N ILE A 278 22.35 18.04 29.81
CA ILE A 278 23.79 18.30 29.73
C ILE A 278 24.06 19.72 30.24
N GLY A 279 24.92 19.85 31.23
CA GLY A 279 25.34 21.12 31.81
C GLY A 279 26.81 21.40 31.55
N SER A 280 27.14 22.68 31.41
CA SER A 280 28.52 23.16 31.45
C SER A 280 28.54 24.63 31.90
N SER A 281 29.60 25.04 32.61
CA SER A 281 29.79 26.44 32.99
C SER A 281 30.43 27.27 31.86
N THR A 282 31.23 26.63 31.01
CA THR A 282 32.01 27.28 29.94
C THR A 282 31.43 27.11 28.55
N ARG A 283 30.79 25.96 28.26
CA ARG A 283 30.27 25.59 26.93
C ARG A 283 28.83 26.02 26.69
N ARG A 284 28.53 27.27 27.05
CA ARG A 284 27.19 27.86 26.93
C ARG A 284 26.97 28.50 25.56
N CYS A 285 26.31 27.79 24.66
CA CYS A 285 25.83 28.38 23.40
C CYS A 285 24.64 29.30 23.67
N TYR A 286 24.55 30.40 22.91
CA TYR A 286 23.48 31.38 23.03
C TYR A 286 22.34 31.08 22.05
N ILE A 287 21.13 30.94 22.58
CA ILE A 287 19.92 30.55 21.83
C ILE A 287 18.86 31.64 22.02
N PRO A 288 18.68 32.56 21.05
CA PRO A 288 17.76 33.69 21.16
C PRO A 288 16.35 33.31 21.58
N GLU A 289 15.85 32.16 21.09
CA GLU A 289 14.48 31.70 21.32
C GLU A 289 14.22 31.23 22.76
N THR A 290 15.25 30.83 23.51
CA THR A 290 15.09 30.25 24.86
C THR A 290 15.84 30.98 25.97
N ASP A 291 16.96 31.64 25.65
CA ASP A 291 17.78 32.32 26.67
C ASP A 291 17.31 33.76 26.96
N GLY A 292 16.47 34.36 26.10
CA GLY A 292 16.00 35.74 26.26
C GLY A 292 17.12 36.80 26.12
N GLN A 293 16.84 38.02 26.57
CA GLN A 293 17.82 39.14 26.59
C GLN A 293 18.67 39.19 27.88
N ASP A 294 18.36 38.37 28.89
CA ASP A 294 19.02 38.43 30.19
C ASP A 294 20.35 37.67 30.18
N LYS A 295 21.43 38.40 30.46
CA LYS A 295 22.75 37.87 30.78
C LYS A 295 22.69 37.15 32.13
N ALA A 296 22.21 35.92 32.14
CA ALA A 296 22.28 35.08 33.33
C ALA A 296 23.75 34.89 33.74
N ASP A 297 23.99 34.95 35.06
CA ASP A 297 25.30 34.88 35.72
C ASP A 297 26.17 33.73 35.18
N CYS A 298 27.31 34.07 34.55
CA CYS A 298 28.23 33.13 33.90
C CYS A 298 28.97 32.20 34.88
N SER A 299 28.73 32.35 36.19
CA SER A 299 29.33 31.52 37.25
C SER A 299 28.59 30.20 37.51
N THR A 300 27.39 30.02 36.96
CA THR A 300 26.56 28.82 37.22
C THR A 300 26.47 27.89 36.00
N CYS A 301 26.57 26.58 36.25
CA CYS A 301 26.48 25.56 35.22
C CYS A 301 25.12 25.62 34.49
N CYS A 302 25.15 25.84 33.18
CA CYS A 302 23.97 25.99 32.36
C CYS A 302 23.53 24.65 31.78
N PHE A 303 22.40 24.11 32.24
CA PHE A 303 21.85 22.85 31.76
C PHE A 303 20.95 23.04 30.54
N ARG A 304 21.12 22.17 29.55
CA ARG A 304 20.29 22.07 28.35
C ARG A 304 19.57 20.73 28.32
N ALA A 305 18.26 20.78 28.07
CA ALA A 305 17.48 19.58 27.81
C ALA A 305 17.84 19.02 26.45
N THR A 306 18.20 17.74 26.42
CA THR A 306 18.56 17.04 25.17
C THR A 306 17.31 16.60 24.40
N GLY A 307 16.19 16.39 25.10
CA GLY A 307 15.04 15.68 24.56
C GLY A 307 15.27 14.17 24.38
N ASP A 308 16.40 13.64 24.87
CA ASP A 308 16.73 12.22 24.83
C ASP A 308 16.41 11.56 26.18
N TYR A 309 15.79 10.40 26.11
CA TYR A 309 15.50 9.53 27.23
C TYR A 309 16.60 8.48 27.34
N VAL A 310 17.15 8.33 28.53
CA VAL A 310 18.29 7.46 28.80
C VAL A 310 18.03 6.58 30.02
N HIS A 311 18.79 5.51 30.12
CA HIS A 311 18.85 4.66 31.31
C HIS A 311 20.28 4.62 31.84
N ARG A 312 20.43 4.87 33.13
CA ARG A 312 21.67 4.69 33.88
C ARG A 312 21.61 3.33 34.58
N TYR A 313 22.59 2.48 34.31
CA TYR A 313 22.76 1.18 34.96
C TYR A 313 23.52 1.28 36.27
N ASP A 314 23.53 0.19 37.04
CA ASP A 314 24.26 0.06 38.32
C ASP A 314 25.76 0.35 38.21
N ASP A 315 26.38 0.05 37.07
CA ASP A 315 27.79 0.36 36.78
C ASP A 315 28.04 1.83 36.46
N GLY A 316 27.00 2.67 36.51
CA GLY A 316 27.03 4.09 36.19
C GLY A 316 26.98 4.39 34.69
N SER A 317 26.96 3.38 33.82
CA SER A 317 26.90 3.57 32.38
C SER A 317 25.54 4.13 31.96
N ILE A 318 25.55 5.15 31.11
CA ILE A 318 24.32 5.77 30.58
C ILE A 318 24.13 5.30 29.15
N CYS A 319 23.03 4.61 28.87
CA CYS A 319 22.66 4.17 27.54
C CYS A 319 21.48 4.98 27.00
N TYR A 320 21.55 5.33 25.73
CA TYR A 320 20.43 5.93 25.01
C TYR A 320 19.28 4.92 24.89
N GLU A 321 18.08 5.34 25.29
CA GLU A 321 16.87 4.56 25.07
C GLU A 321 16.07 5.14 23.91
N ASP A 322 15.65 6.40 24.00
CA ASP A 322 14.69 6.95 23.04
C ASP A 322 14.69 8.47 23.00
N ARG A 323 13.83 9.07 22.17
CA ARG A 323 13.61 10.52 22.14
C ARG A 323 12.22 10.85 22.68
N THR A 324 12.12 11.84 23.57
CA THR A 324 10.85 12.22 24.22
C THR A 324 9.76 12.64 23.21
N ASN A 325 10.16 13.10 22.02
CA ASN A 325 9.26 13.58 20.95
C ASN A 325 8.97 12.55 19.85
N ASP A 326 9.53 11.34 19.89
CA ASP A 326 9.26 10.28 18.90
C ASP A 326 8.10 9.35 19.31
N VAL A 327 7.21 9.89 20.14
CA VAL A 327 6.08 9.20 20.75
C VAL A 327 4.79 9.66 20.09
N VAL A 328 4.01 8.70 19.61
CA VAL A 328 2.71 8.94 18.97
C VAL A 328 1.60 8.29 19.78
N LYS A 329 0.39 8.87 19.71
CA LYS A 329 -0.78 8.30 20.37
C LYS A 329 -1.55 7.45 19.37
N ARG A 330 -1.54 6.13 19.56
CA ARG A 330 -2.25 5.16 18.71
C ARG A 330 -3.18 4.31 19.58
N ILE A 331 -4.46 4.28 19.21
CA ILE A 331 -5.50 3.51 19.93
C ILE A 331 -5.48 3.84 21.45
N GLY A 332 -5.40 5.13 21.78
CA GLY A 332 -5.37 5.59 23.18
C GLY A 332 -4.05 5.36 23.93
N LYS A 333 -3.10 4.58 23.41
CA LYS A 333 -1.78 4.32 24.01
C LYS A 333 -0.71 5.24 23.42
N ARG A 334 0.24 5.67 24.26
CA ARG A 334 1.46 6.34 23.81
C ARG A 334 2.48 5.27 23.44
N ILE A 335 2.89 5.24 22.18
CA ILE A 335 3.87 4.29 21.64
C ILE A 335 5.07 5.06 21.09
N SER A 336 6.26 4.51 21.25
CA SER A 336 7.49 5.07 20.69
C SER A 336 7.81 4.42 19.34
N LEU A 337 8.02 5.23 18.32
CA LEU A 337 8.42 4.73 17.00
C LEU A 337 9.83 4.12 17.04
N GLY A 338 10.75 4.71 17.79
CA GLY A 338 12.10 4.21 17.96
C GLY A 338 12.15 2.86 18.66
N LEU A 339 11.36 2.67 19.73
CA LEU A 339 11.29 1.39 20.45
C LEU A 339 10.71 0.28 19.57
N ILE A 340 9.66 0.58 18.81
CA ILE A 340 9.08 -0.39 17.88
C ILE A 340 10.09 -0.75 16.78
N SER A 341 10.79 0.24 16.22
CA SER A 341 11.84 0.00 15.21
C SER A 341 12.92 -0.95 15.73
N ARG A 342 13.44 -0.70 16.94
CA ARG A 342 14.44 -1.58 17.59
C ARG A 342 13.88 -2.96 17.91
N LYS A 343 12.62 -3.06 18.30
CA LYS A 343 11.97 -4.35 18.57
C LYS A 343 11.84 -5.17 17.28
N ILE A 344 11.42 -4.54 16.19
CA ILE A 344 11.35 -5.16 14.86
C ILE A 344 12.73 -5.59 14.38
N GLN A 345 13.76 -4.74 14.57
CA GLN A 345 15.13 -5.00 14.15
C GLN A 345 15.68 -6.34 14.64
N LYS A 346 15.29 -6.78 15.85
CA LYS A 346 15.71 -8.08 16.44
C LYS A 346 15.21 -9.31 15.67
N TYR A 347 14.21 -9.14 14.81
CA TYR A 347 13.62 -10.21 14.01
C TYR A 347 13.99 -10.11 12.53
N LEU A 348 14.88 -9.18 12.18
CA LEU A 348 15.42 -9.03 10.85
C LEU A 348 16.79 -9.69 10.73
N ASP A 349 17.18 -10.01 9.50
CA ASP A 349 18.55 -10.41 9.22
C ASP A 349 19.48 -9.22 9.52
N HIS A 350 20.72 -9.49 9.94
CA HIS A 350 21.61 -8.42 10.40
C HIS A 350 21.97 -7.37 9.34
N GLN A 351 21.78 -7.68 8.06
CA GLN A 351 22.01 -6.73 6.96
C GLN A 351 20.80 -5.80 6.72
N ASP A 352 19.63 -6.20 7.18
CA ASP A 352 18.40 -5.42 7.03
C ASP A 352 18.30 -4.35 8.12
N LEU A 353 17.56 -3.27 7.85
CA LEU A 353 17.30 -2.23 8.84
C LEU A 353 15.82 -1.86 8.87
N ALA A 354 15.24 -1.72 10.06
CA ALA A 354 13.86 -1.27 10.26
C ALA A 354 13.79 0.17 10.76
N VAL A 355 12.88 0.95 10.17
CA VAL A 355 12.47 2.27 10.66
C VAL A 355 10.95 2.36 10.66
N CYS A 356 10.37 2.66 11.82
CA CYS A 356 8.95 2.98 11.93
C CYS A 356 8.71 4.48 11.79
N LEU A 357 7.71 4.82 11.00
CA LEU A 357 7.26 6.16 10.70
C LEU A 357 5.78 6.29 11.07
N TRP A 358 5.38 7.47 11.51
CA TRP A 358 3.99 7.79 11.75
C TRP A 358 3.44 8.68 10.66
N GLN A 359 2.38 8.22 10.00
CA GLN A 359 1.64 9.02 9.03
C GLN A 359 0.47 9.72 9.74
N GLN A 360 0.64 11.01 10.01
CA GLN A 360 -0.25 11.80 10.84
C GLN A 360 -1.68 11.88 10.27
N ASP A 361 -1.82 12.14 8.97
CA ASP A 361 -3.14 12.35 8.33
C ASP A 361 -4.02 11.10 8.33
N LEU A 362 -3.37 9.92 8.29
CA LEU A 362 -4.04 8.62 8.25
C LEU A 362 -4.07 7.93 9.62
N GLN A 363 -3.36 8.49 10.61
CA GLN A 363 -3.15 7.86 11.92
C GLN A 363 -2.60 6.43 11.78
N LYS A 364 -1.64 6.23 10.87
CA LYS A 364 -1.06 4.91 10.57
C LYS A 364 0.42 4.82 10.91
N LEU A 365 0.81 3.66 11.44
CA LEU A 365 2.18 3.25 11.68
C LEU A 365 2.71 2.51 10.45
N ILE A 366 3.78 3.00 9.85
CA ILE A 366 4.42 2.38 8.68
C ILE A 366 5.81 1.89 9.10
N CYS A 367 6.16 0.64 8.81
CA CYS A 367 7.52 0.13 8.99
C CYS A 367 8.22 0.03 7.64
N CYS A 368 9.30 0.77 7.46
CA CYS A 368 10.16 0.66 6.29
C CYS A 368 11.31 -0.29 6.63
N ILE A 369 11.51 -1.32 5.81
CA ILE A 369 12.61 -2.28 5.93
C ILE A 369 13.56 -2.06 4.76
N ARG A 370 14.79 -1.63 5.04
CA ARG A 370 15.87 -1.66 4.08
C ARG A 370 16.44 -3.06 4.03
N THR A 371 16.51 -3.69 2.86
CA THR A 371 17.07 -5.04 2.73
C THR A 371 18.51 -5.03 2.26
N GLY A 372 19.37 -5.84 2.88
CA GLY A 372 20.76 -6.01 2.43
C GLY A 372 20.88 -6.78 1.11
N GLU A 373 19.98 -7.72 0.88
CA GLU A 373 19.86 -8.49 -0.36
C GLU A 373 18.47 -8.34 -0.97
N LEU A 374 18.34 -8.55 -2.29
CA LEU A 374 17.06 -8.53 -2.97
C LEU A 374 16.18 -9.69 -2.48
N LYS A 375 15.26 -9.38 -1.58
CA LYS A 375 14.26 -10.34 -1.10
C LYS A 375 13.10 -10.44 -2.08
N THR A 376 12.72 -11.67 -2.42
CA THR A 376 11.47 -11.96 -3.13
C THR A 376 10.27 -11.51 -2.29
N LYS A 377 9.14 -11.20 -2.93
CA LYS A 377 7.90 -10.82 -2.21
C LYS A 377 7.44 -11.89 -1.21
N LEU A 378 7.72 -13.18 -1.48
CA LEU A 378 7.43 -14.27 -0.55
C LEU A 378 8.27 -14.14 0.74
N GLN A 379 9.59 -13.94 0.60
CA GLN A 379 10.49 -13.77 1.74
C GLN A 379 10.11 -12.53 2.57
N GLN A 380 9.75 -11.43 1.91
CA GLN A 380 9.26 -10.21 2.55
C GLN A 380 7.99 -10.48 3.39
N ARG A 381 7.01 -11.21 2.83
CA ARG A 381 5.76 -11.55 3.54
C ARG A 381 6.00 -12.49 4.72
N VAL A 382 6.83 -13.52 4.57
CA VAL A 382 7.18 -14.43 5.67
C VAL A 382 7.86 -13.67 6.80
N GLN A 383 8.82 -12.80 6.47
CA GLN A 383 9.52 -11.96 7.44
C GLN A 383 8.54 -11.01 8.16
N THR A 384 7.68 -10.33 7.40
CA THR A 384 6.64 -9.42 7.93
C THR A 384 5.68 -10.14 8.88
N HIS A 385 5.19 -11.33 8.50
CA HIS A 385 4.29 -12.12 9.34
C HIS A 385 4.96 -12.56 10.64
N ASN A 386 6.22 -13.02 10.56
CA ASN A 386 7.00 -13.38 11.74
C ASN A 386 7.14 -12.18 12.69
N ILE A 387 7.53 -11.01 12.18
CA ILE A 387 7.62 -9.77 12.97
C ILE A 387 6.30 -9.46 13.67
N LEU A 388 5.19 -9.43 12.92
CA LEU A 388 3.87 -9.10 13.46
C LEU A 388 3.47 -10.02 14.62
N SER A 389 3.79 -11.32 14.53
CA SER A 389 3.50 -12.31 15.58
C SER A 389 4.24 -12.05 16.91
N LYS A 390 5.31 -11.24 16.89
CA LYS A 390 6.15 -10.93 18.07
C LYS A 390 5.88 -9.54 18.65
N LEU A 391 4.97 -8.77 18.05
CA LEU A 391 4.62 -7.42 18.48
C LEU A 391 3.25 -7.42 19.19
N MET A 392 3.08 -6.50 20.14
CA MET A 392 1.75 -6.24 20.71
C MET A 392 0.86 -5.56 19.66
N ALA A 393 -0.46 -5.74 19.73
CA ALA A 393 -1.40 -5.18 18.74
C ALA A 393 -1.23 -3.67 18.50
N SER A 394 -0.93 -2.87 19.54
CA SER A 394 -0.70 -1.43 19.40
C SER A 394 0.62 -1.07 18.71
N GLU A 395 1.59 -1.99 18.68
CA GLU A 395 2.93 -1.82 18.10
C GLU A 395 3.02 -2.34 16.66
N GLN A 396 2.04 -3.13 16.21
CA GLN A 396 2.03 -3.74 14.87
C GLN A 396 1.90 -2.69 13.78
N PRO A 397 2.88 -2.54 12.86
CA PRO A 397 2.77 -1.60 11.75
C PRO A 397 1.55 -1.91 10.86
N ASP A 398 0.81 -0.88 10.46
CA ASP A 398 -0.32 -0.98 9.52
C ASP A 398 0.16 -1.29 8.10
N ARG A 399 1.44 -1.06 7.80
CA ARG A 399 2.06 -1.34 6.50
C ARG A 399 3.55 -1.58 6.66
N PHE A 400 4.07 -2.56 5.92
CA PHE A 400 5.51 -2.74 5.70
C PHE A 400 5.88 -2.27 4.29
N VAL A 401 6.99 -1.55 4.18
CA VAL A 401 7.53 -1.05 2.91
C VAL A 401 8.98 -1.50 2.80
N TYR A 402 9.26 -2.32 1.80
CA TYR A 402 10.62 -2.79 1.54
C TYR A 402 11.31 -1.84 0.57
N VAL A 403 12.45 -1.30 0.99
CA VAL A 403 13.25 -0.34 0.21
C VAL A 403 14.68 -0.86 0.03
N GLN A 404 15.34 -0.45 -1.05
CA GLN A 404 16.74 -0.83 -1.28
C GLN A 404 17.70 0.03 -0.46
N GLN A 405 17.33 1.28 -0.19
CA GLN A 405 18.15 2.22 0.56
C GLN A 405 17.26 3.16 1.38
N PHE A 406 17.79 3.64 2.50
CA PHE A 406 17.15 4.73 3.23
C PHE A 406 17.70 6.07 2.74
N PRO A 407 16.84 7.03 2.38
CA PRO A 407 17.29 8.35 1.99
C PRO A 407 17.93 9.04 3.18
N CYS A 408 19.05 9.72 2.95
CA CYS A 408 19.69 10.58 3.94
C CYS A 408 19.43 12.04 3.60
N ASN A 409 19.28 12.87 4.63
CA ASN A 409 19.16 14.31 4.48
C ASN A 409 20.54 14.93 4.20
N THR A 410 20.56 16.26 4.02
CA THR A 410 21.79 17.01 3.75
C THR A 410 22.87 16.85 4.81
N HIS A 411 22.51 16.50 6.06
CA HIS A 411 23.43 16.26 7.18
C HIS A 411 23.85 14.80 7.32
N GLY A 412 23.48 13.93 6.38
CA GLY A 412 23.80 12.50 6.40
C GLY A 412 22.98 11.68 7.40
N LYS A 413 21.93 12.25 8.02
CA LYS A 413 21.00 11.51 8.89
C LYS A 413 19.84 10.96 8.09
N LEU A 414 19.13 9.95 8.60
CA LEU A 414 17.92 9.43 7.97
C LEU A 414 16.89 10.53 7.64
N ASP A 415 16.52 10.68 6.37
CA ASP A 415 15.44 11.58 5.94
C ASP A 415 14.09 10.87 6.04
N ARG A 416 13.49 10.95 7.23
CA ARG A 416 12.17 10.37 7.51
C ARG A 416 11.06 10.95 6.63
N LYS A 417 11.18 12.22 6.19
CA LYS A 417 10.15 12.87 5.37
C LYS A 417 10.24 12.40 3.92
N ALA A 418 11.45 12.32 3.36
CA ALA A 418 11.66 11.73 2.04
C ALA A 418 11.22 10.26 2.03
N LEU A 419 11.60 9.48 3.03
CA LEU A 419 11.19 8.07 3.15
C LEU A 419 9.67 7.92 3.27
N LEU A 420 9.01 8.78 4.06
CA LEU A 420 7.55 8.79 4.14
C LEU A 420 6.91 9.17 2.80
N ASN A 421 7.47 10.14 2.07
CA ASN A 421 6.97 10.54 0.74
C ASN A 421 7.15 9.44 -0.31
N GLU A 422 8.23 8.65 -0.26
CA GLU A 422 8.40 7.45 -1.09
C GLU A 422 7.33 6.38 -0.78
N CYS A 423 6.80 6.38 0.45
CA CYS A 423 5.68 5.52 0.84
C CYS A 423 4.30 6.06 0.36
N VAL A 424 4.21 7.32 -0.10
CA VAL A 424 2.96 8.05 -0.44
C VAL A 424 2.47 8.00 -1.92
N PRO A 425 3.20 7.62 -3.00
CA PRO A 425 2.77 7.87 -4.39
C PRO A 425 1.49 7.18 -4.90
N LEU A 426 0.70 6.53 -4.05
CA LEU A 426 -0.58 5.93 -4.42
C LEU A 426 -1.71 6.78 -3.83
N MET A 427 -2.22 7.80 -4.56
CA MET A 427 -3.60 8.32 -4.44
C MET A 427 -3.88 9.59 -5.31
N GLN A 428 -4.05 9.42 -6.62
CA GLN A 428 -5.04 10.21 -7.39
C GLN A 428 -5.95 9.23 -8.16
N PRO A 429 -7.29 9.39 -8.17
CA PRO A 429 -8.18 8.43 -8.83
C PRO A 429 -7.91 8.37 -10.34
N ALA A 430 -7.53 7.19 -10.85
CA ALA A 430 -7.28 6.88 -12.26
C ALA A 430 -8.38 7.40 -13.21
N GLN A 431 -9.62 7.38 -12.72
CA GLN A 431 -10.80 7.86 -13.42
C GLN A 431 -10.73 9.34 -13.77
N LYS A 432 -10.20 10.18 -12.87
CA LYS A 432 -10.09 11.62 -13.12
C LYS A 432 -9.04 11.91 -14.20
N ILE A 433 -7.95 11.15 -14.20
CA ILE A 433 -6.88 11.26 -15.20
C ILE A 433 -7.44 10.91 -16.59
N LEU A 434 -8.08 9.75 -16.73
CA LEU A 434 -8.64 9.29 -18.00
C LEU A 434 -9.81 10.15 -18.49
N LYS A 435 -10.70 10.61 -17.59
CA LYS A 435 -11.81 11.52 -17.95
C LYS A 435 -11.33 12.91 -18.33
N SER A 436 -10.29 13.44 -17.66
CA SER A 436 -9.67 14.72 -18.06
C SER A 436 -9.06 14.58 -19.45
N PHE A 437 -8.31 13.51 -19.70
CA PHE A 437 -7.70 13.26 -21.00
C PHE A 437 -8.73 13.17 -22.14
N LEU A 438 -9.85 12.47 -21.94
CA LEU A 438 -10.96 12.42 -22.89
C LEU A 438 -11.59 13.78 -23.11
N HIS A 439 -11.86 14.52 -22.01
CA HIS A 439 -12.46 15.84 -22.09
C HIS A 439 -11.56 16.82 -22.86
N ASP A 440 -10.25 16.79 -22.63
CA ASP A 440 -9.26 17.60 -23.33
C ASP A 440 -9.15 17.19 -24.80
N THR A 441 -9.18 15.89 -25.10
CA THR A 441 -9.14 15.37 -26.48
C THR A 441 -10.40 15.75 -27.27
N LEU A 442 -11.58 15.71 -26.64
CA LEU A 442 -12.84 16.11 -27.28
C LEU A 442 -12.98 17.64 -27.42
N LYS A 443 -12.50 18.43 -26.45
CA LYS A 443 -12.48 19.91 -26.53
C LYS A 443 -11.67 20.43 -27.70
N TYR A 444 -10.54 19.79 -28.01
CA TYR A 444 -9.69 20.16 -29.15
C TYR A 444 -10.32 19.84 -30.52
N MET A 445 -11.42 19.08 -30.56
CA MET A 445 -12.11 18.68 -31.79
C MET A 445 -13.55 19.21 -31.93
N GLY A 446 -13.99 20.10 -31.04
CA GLY A 446 -15.29 20.75 -31.15
C GLY A 446 -15.42 21.56 -32.46
N PRO A 447 -16.64 21.71 -33.02
CA PRO A 447 -16.84 22.35 -34.31
C PRO A 447 -16.40 23.81 -34.25
N THR A 448 -15.32 24.14 -34.95
CA THR A 448 -14.95 25.53 -35.23
C THR A 448 -15.96 26.09 -36.23
N LYS A 449 -16.84 26.98 -35.76
CA LYS A 449 -17.60 27.85 -36.65
C LYS A 449 -16.61 28.78 -37.38
N GLY A 450 -16.17 28.36 -38.57
CA GLY A 450 -15.39 29.21 -39.47
C GLY A 450 -14.13 28.55 -40.04
N GLY A 451 -14.30 27.75 -41.09
CA GLY A 451 -13.52 27.83 -42.34
C GLY A 451 -11.99 27.81 -42.36
N LYS A 452 -11.26 27.47 -41.29
CA LYS A 452 -9.80 27.24 -41.35
C LYS A 452 -9.38 26.06 -40.48
N HIS A 453 -8.97 24.96 -41.11
CA HIS A 453 -8.29 23.86 -40.44
C HIS A 453 -6.97 24.37 -39.82
N PRO A 454 -6.77 24.31 -38.49
CA PRO A 454 -5.45 24.55 -37.93
C PRO A 454 -4.55 23.35 -38.26
N LYS A 455 -3.35 23.63 -38.77
CA LYS A 455 -2.32 22.62 -39.06
C LYS A 455 -2.06 21.79 -37.80
N HIS A 456 -2.04 20.45 -37.95
CA HIS A 456 -1.59 19.51 -36.92
C HIS A 456 -0.22 19.93 -36.35
N LYS A 457 -0.19 20.56 -35.16
CA LYS A 457 1.02 20.57 -34.34
C LYS A 457 1.10 19.20 -33.66
N LYS A 458 2.19 18.46 -33.86
CA LYS A 458 2.50 17.23 -33.10
C LYS A 458 2.36 17.54 -31.60
N ARG A 459 1.47 16.82 -30.90
CA ARG A 459 1.42 16.82 -29.43
C ARG A 459 2.75 16.26 -28.93
N GLU A 460 3.37 16.92 -27.96
CA GLU A 460 4.40 16.29 -27.14
C GLU A 460 3.73 15.28 -26.19
N PRO A 461 4.32 14.10 -25.95
CA PRO A 461 3.74 13.09 -25.09
C PRO A 461 3.54 13.62 -23.66
N PRO A 462 2.52 13.14 -22.92
CA PRO A 462 2.27 13.62 -21.57
C PRO A 462 3.47 13.40 -20.64
N HIS A 463 3.84 14.44 -19.88
CA HIS A 463 5.00 14.48 -18.97
C HIS A 463 5.01 13.37 -17.90
N LEU A 464 6.21 13.11 -17.35
CA LEU A 464 6.56 12.21 -16.23
C LEU A 464 5.45 12.14 -15.14
N GLY A 465 5.01 10.94 -14.74
CA GLY A 465 4.11 10.78 -13.57
C GLY A 465 2.98 9.74 -13.61
N TYR A 466 2.79 8.98 -14.69
CA TYR A 466 1.68 7.98 -14.80
C TYR A 466 2.16 6.54 -14.99
N ASP A 467 3.28 6.17 -14.38
CA ASP A 467 3.90 4.84 -14.48
C ASP A 467 3.24 3.76 -13.58
N ILE A 468 2.05 4.06 -13.02
CA ILE A 468 1.25 3.14 -12.20
C ILE A 468 0.05 2.63 -13.00
N SER A 469 -0.41 1.41 -12.70
CA SER A 469 -1.57 0.82 -13.40
C SER A 469 -2.88 1.54 -13.07
N PHE A 470 -3.89 1.35 -13.93
CA PHE A 470 -5.23 1.89 -13.70
C PHE A 470 -5.80 1.48 -12.33
N ARG A 471 -5.52 0.26 -11.87
CA ARG A 471 -5.98 -0.25 -10.57
C ARG A 471 -5.16 0.32 -9.41
N GLN A 472 -3.85 0.43 -9.55
CA GLN A 472 -2.96 1.03 -8.54
C GLN A 472 -3.32 2.50 -8.28
N ALA A 473 -3.83 3.19 -9.29
CA ALA A 473 -4.38 4.54 -9.17
C ALA A 473 -5.86 4.56 -8.67
N GLY A 474 -6.42 3.46 -8.16
CA GLY A 474 -7.77 3.41 -7.61
C GLY A 474 -8.90 3.16 -8.62
N GLY A 475 -8.58 2.73 -9.85
CA GLY A 475 -9.52 2.18 -10.81
C GLY A 475 -10.05 0.81 -10.36
N THR A 476 -11.27 0.45 -10.77
CA THR A 476 -11.85 -0.88 -10.49
C THR A 476 -12.28 -1.51 -11.81
N SER A 477 -12.54 -2.82 -11.83
CA SER A 477 -13.08 -3.50 -13.00
C SER A 477 -14.40 -2.89 -13.50
N PHE A 478 -15.23 -2.34 -12.60
CA PHE A 478 -16.43 -1.59 -12.98
C PHE A 478 -16.09 -0.23 -13.62
N HIS A 479 -15.11 0.48 -13.09
CA HIS A 479 -14.63 1.72 -13.72
C HIS A 479 -14.02 1.43 -15.09
N ALA A 480 -13.33 0.30 -15.25
CA ALA A 480 -12.80 -0.15 -16.53
C ALA A 480 -13.90 -0.47 -17.54
N VAL A 481 -14.97 -1.21 -17.17
CA VAL A 481 -16.12 -1.46 -18.06
C VAL A 481 -16.82 -0.15 -18.42
N THR A 482 -17.07 0.71 -17.43
CA THR A 482 -17.80 1.98 -17.64
C THR A 482 -17.00 2.93 -18.52
N LEU A 483 -15.70 3.08 -18.25
CA LEU A 483 -14.80 3.90 -19.08
C LEU A 483 -14.66 3.30 -20.47
N SER A 484 -14.48 1.98 -20.61
CA SER A 484 -14.35 1.34 -21.93
C SER A 484 -15.62 1.53 -22.75
N ARG A 485 -16.80 1.41 -22.13
CA ARG A 485 -18.08 1.70 -22.79
C ARG A 485 -18.26 3.18 -23.10
N GLU A 486 -17.95 4.09 -22.17
CA GLU A 486 -18.11 5.55 -22.34
C GLU A 486 -17.16 6.06 -23.44
N ILE A 487 -15.91 5.61 -23.43
CA ILE A 487 -14.90 5.83 -24.47
C ILE A 487 -15.33 5.20 -25.77
N GLY A 488 -15.79 3.95 -25.73
CA GLY A 488 -16.28 3.20 -26.88
C GLY A 488 -17.49 3.85 -27.56
N LEU A 489 -18.42 4.42 -26.79
CA LEU A 489 -19.57 5.18 -27.28
C LEU A 489 -19.17 6.54 -27.87
N GLN A 490 -18.11 7.17 -27.35
CA GLN A 490 -17.64 8.48 -27.82
C GLN A 490 -16.62 8.40 -28.96
N MET A 491 -15.89 7.29 -29.08
CA MET A 491 -14.85 7.05 -30.09
C MET A 491 -15.22 5.96 -31.11
N CYS A 492 -16.39 5.31 -30.98
CA CYS A 492 -16.93 4.23 -31.84
C CYS A 492 -15.92 3.12 -32.19
N VAL A 493 -15.44 2.42 -31.17
CA VAL A 493 -14.42 1.37 -31.32
C VAL A 493 -14.93 0.03 -30.79
N ASP A 494 -15.75 -0.70 -31.54
CA ASP A 494 -16.33 -1.96 -31.04
C ASP A 494 -15.30 -3.08 -30.87
N ASP A 495 -14.30 -3.17 -31.76
CA ASP A 495 -13.24 -4.18 -31.65
C ASP A 495 -12.13 -3.81 -30.65
N GLU A 496 -11.79 -2.52 -30.49
CA GLU A 496 -10.76 -2.10 -29.53
C GLU A 496 -11.29 -1.70 -28.15
N GLN A 497 -12.63 -1.62 -27.95
CA GLN A 497 -13.25 -1.57 -26.61
C GLN A 497 -12.79 -2.75 -25.75
N ARG A 498 -12.65 -3.92 -26.38
CA ARG A 498 -12.15 -5.14 -25.75
C ARG A 498 -10.69 -4.96 -25.29
N HIS A 499 -9.85 -4.42 -26.17
CA HIS A 499 -8.42 -4.21 -25.88
C HIS A 499 -8.19 -3.13 -24.81
N LEU A 500 -8.97 -2.04 -24.85
CA LEU A 500 -8.94 -1.01 -23.82
C LEU A 500 -9.37 -1.55 -22.46
N PHE A 501 -10.43 -2.38 -22.43
CA PHE A 501 -10.88 -3.02 -21.21
C PHE A 501 -9.82 -3.96 -20.64
N GLU A 502 -9.15 -4.74 -21.48
CA GLU A 502 -8.02 -5.60 -21.08
C GLU A 502 -6.86 -4.78 -20.51
N GLN A 503 -6.44 -3.71 -21.17
CA GLN A 503 -5.36 -2.85 -20.70
C GLN A 503 -5.69 -2.17 -19.36
N LEU A 504 -6.93 -1.71 -19.16
CA LEU A 504 -7.38 -1.14 -17.89
C LEU A 504 -7.45 -2.16 -16.75
N LEU A 505 -7.59 -3.45 -17.08
CA LEU A 505 -7.54 -4.54 -16.11
C LEU A 505 -6.12 -5.06 -15.88
N ASP A 506 -5.14 -4.73 -16.69
CA ASP A 506 -3.79 -5.24 -16.50
C ASP A 506 -3.01 -4.39 -15.50
N ASP A 507 -2.47 -5.02 -14.44
CA ASP A 507 -1.64 -4.34 -13.43
C ASP A 507 -0.21 -4.06 -13.93
N SER A 508 0.20 -4.72 -15.01
CA SER A 508 1.48 -4.47 -15.67
C SER A 508 1.42 -3.31 -16.66
N VAL A 509 0.21 -2.91 -17.07
CA VAL A 509 -0.01 -1.80 -18.01
C VAL A 509 -0.24 -0.51 -17.23
N SER A 510 0.65 0.45 -17.42
CA SER A 510 0.59 1.76 -16.79
C SER A 510 -0.53 2.63 -17.40
N ILE A 511 -1.03 3.60 -16.63
CA ILE A 511 -1.95 4.61 -17.16
C ILE A 511 -1.30 5.36 -18.33
N ARG A 512 0.02 5.56 -18.32
CA ARG A 512 0.74 6.14 -19.46
C ARG A 512 0.54 5.32 -20.74
N GLU A 513 0.69 4.00 -20.67
CA GLU A 513 0.53 3.12 -21.83
C GLU A 513 -0.92 3.13 -22.33
N VAL A 514 -1.90 3.13 -21.43
CA VAL A 514 -3.33 3.29 -21.79
C VAL A 514 -3.59 4.61 -22.50
N LEU A 515 -3.01 5.72 -22.01
CA LEU A 515 -3.14 7.03 -22.64
C LEU A 515 -2.47 7.08 -24.02
N CYS A 516 -1.27 6.48 -24.16
CA CYS A 516 -0.59 6.33 -25.44
C CYS A 516 -1.37 5.47 -26.43
N PHE A 517 -2.06 4.43 -25.95
CA PHE A 517 -2.95 3.62 -26.76
C PHE A 517 -4.13 4.48 -27.26
N LEU A 518 -4.83 5.17 -26.37
CA LEU A 518 -5.97 6.04 -26.71
C LEU A 518 -5.60 7.19 -27.67
N ASP A 519 -4.38 7.75 -27.57
CA ASP A 519 -3.90 8.81 -28.48
C ASP A 519 -3.57 8.29 -29.90
N LYS A 520 -3.35 6.98 -30.06
CA LYS A 520 -3.10 6.33 -31.36
C LYS A 520 -4.39 5.90 -32.08
N VAL A 521 -5.50 5.71 -31.37
CA VAL A 521 -6.78 5.30 -31.96
C VAL A 521 -7.40 6.46 -32.75
N LYS A 522 -7.74 6.24 -34.03
CA LYS A 522 -8.33 7.27 -34.90
C LYS A 522 -9.77 7.59 -34.46
N ILE A 523 -10.06 8.86 -34.18
CA ILE A 523 -11.44 9.32 -33.97
C ILE A 523 -12.09 9.59 -35.33
N VAL A 524 -13.21 8.93 -35.64
CA VAL A 524 -13.96 9.19 -36.88
C VAL A 524 -15.01 10.27 -36.64
N SER A 525 -14.88 11.40 -37.31
CA SER A 525 -15.94 12.40 -37.43
C SER A 525 -17.01 11.92 -38.42
N HIS A 526 -18.25 11.80 -37.95
CA HIS A 526 -19.51 11.56 -38.68
C HIS A 526 -19.77 10.15 -39.25
N HIS A 527 -20.75 9.46 -38.65
CA HIS A 527 -21.72 8.64 -39.39
C HIS A 527 -23.14 8.82 -38.82
N THR A 528 -23.78 9.92 -39.21
CA THR A 528 -25.25 10.00 -39.31
C THR A 528 -25.66 9.33 -40.62
N LYS A 529 -25.93 8.02 -40.60
CA LYS A 529 -26.78 7.35 -41.62
C LYS A 529 -27.56 6.23 -40.95
N LEU A 530 -28.64 6.60 -40.28
CA LEU A 530 -29.80 5.72 -40.12
C LEU A 530 -30.26 5.32 -41.54
N LYS A 531 -30.24 4.03 -41.86
CA LYS A 531 -30.93 3.51 -43.05
C LYS A 531 -32.45 3.57 -42.80
N PRO A 532 -33.26 4.06 -43.76
CA PRO A 532 -34.71 4.00 -43.65
C PRO A 532 -35.19 2.56 -43.71
N ILE A 533 -36.22 2.25 -42.93
CA ILE A 533 -37.00 1.03 -43.02
C ILE A 533 -37.88 1.17 -44.26
N GLU A 534 -37.60 0.39 -45.31
CA GLU A 534 -38.54 0.21 -46.42
C GLU A 534 -39.65 -0.75 -45.99
N SER A 535 -40.86 -0.41 -46.41
CA SER A 535 -42.08 -1.17 -46.18
C SER A 535 -42.40 -1.93 -47.46
N GLU A 536 -42.43 -3.25 -47.41
CA GLU A 536 -43.02 -4.05 -48.47
C GLU A 536 -43.91 -5.18 -47.91
N SER A 537 -45.07 -5.27 -48.54
CA SER A 537 -46.21 -6.13 -48.30
C SER A 537 -46.05 -7.51 -48.95
N THR A 538 -46.44 -8.56 -48.21
CA THR A 538 -47.05 -9.86 -48.61
C THR A 538 -46.66 -10.54 -49.94
N THR A 539 -46.16 -11.79 -49.85
CA THR A 539 -46.78 -13.03 -50.40
C THR A 539 -46.06 -14.30 -49.89
N GLY A 540 -46.79 -15.42 -49.74
CA GLY A 540 -46.45 -16.61 -48.92
C GLY A 540 -45.30 -17.52 -49.39
N SER A 541 -44.74 -18.33 -48.47
CA SER A 541 -45.04 -19.77 -48.34
C SER A 541 -44.30 -20.40 -47.13
N SER A 542 -44.81 -21.53 -46.67
CA SER A 542 -44.64 -22.20 -45.37
C SER A 542 -43.34 -22.99 -45.15
N CYS A 543 -42.85 -23.03 -43.90
CA CYS A 543 -42.79 -24.27 -43.09
C CYS A 543 -42.38 -23.96 -41.63
N SER A 544 -43.06 -24.64 -40.70
CA SER A 544 -43.26 -24.26 -39.30
C SER A 544 -42.36 -25.00 -38.31
N ASN A 545 -41.71 -24.25 -37.41
CA ASN A 545 -41.56 -24.62 -35.99
C ASN A 545 -41.90 -23.37 -35.17
N LYS A 546 -43.13 -23.33 -34.65
CA LYS A 546 -43.75 -22.15 -34.02
C LYS A 546 -43.06 -21.81 -32.69
N LEU A 547 -42.28 -20.73 -32.70
CA LEU A 547 -41.98 -19.93 -31.51
C LEU A 547 -43.28 -19.25 -31.05
N SER A 548 -43.81 -19.63 -29.90
CA SER A 548 -44.94 -18.93 -29.29
C SER A 548 -44.44 -17.68 -28.56
N ILE A 549 -44.61 -16.51 -29.18
CA ILE A 549 -44.55 -15.23 -28.46
C ILE A 549 -45.92 -15.04 -27.81
N THR A 550 -46.04 -15.38 -26.53
CA THR A 550 -47.28 -15.23 -25.77
C THR A 550 -47.31 -13.86 -25.06
N ARG A 551 -48.30 -13.05 -25.45
CA ARG A 551 -48.63 -11.76 -24.81
C ARG A 551 -49.59 -12.03 -23.62
N MET A 552 -49.43 -11.22 -22.58
CA MET A 552 -49.97 -11.34 -21.21
C MET A 552 -51.43 -11.79 -21.08
N GLU A 553 -51.67 -12.82 -20.25
CA GLU A 553 -52.88 -12.97 -19.43
C GLU A 553 -52.44 -13.04 -17.96
N SER A 554 -53.07 -12.22 -17.12
CA SER A 554 -52.69 -11.97 -15.73
C SER A 554 -53.16 -13.08 -14.78
N SER A 555 -52.23 -13.88 -14.25
CA SER A 555 -52.41 -14.68 -13.04
C SER A 555 -52.06 -13.87 -11.78
N ALA A 556 -52.73 -14.18 -10.67
CA ALA A 556 -52.85 -13.36 -9.46
C ALA A 556 -51.63 -13.39 -8.50
N PHE A 557 -50.40 -13.36 -9.01
CA PHE A 557 -49.22 -13.17 -8.16
C PHE A 557 -49.02 -11.69 -7.82
N ASN A 558 -48.67 -11.37 -6.57
CA ASN A 558 -48.40 -10.00 -6.16
C ASN A 558 -47.21 -9.97 -5.19
N LEU A 559 -46.05 -9.51 -5.68
CA LEU A 559 -44.92 -9.23 -4.80
C LEU A 559 -45.23 -7.97 -4.00
N LYS A 560 -45.29 -8.10 -2.67
CA LYS A 560 -45.41 -6.95 -1.78
C LYS A 560 -44.13 -6.74 -1.01
N VAL A 561 -43.55 -5.55 -1.13
CA VAL A 561 -42.46 -5.09 -0.26
C VAL A 561 -42.94 -5.12 1.18
N GLN A 562 -42.40 -6.05 1.99
CA GLN A 562 -42.72 -6.14 3.42
C GLN A 562 -41.91 -5.13 4.21
N TRP A 563 -40.61 -5.08 3.93
CA TRP A 563 -39.69 -4.15 4.55
C TRP A 563 -38.50 -3.91 3.63
N LYS A 564 -37.75 -2.84 3.92
CA LYS A 564 -36.46 -2.56 3.29
C LYS A 564 -35.48 -1.95 4.29
N VAL A 565 -34.21 -2.27 4.15
CA VAL A 565 -33.14 -1.79 5.05
C VAL A 565 -32.08 -1.03 4.24
N ASN A 566 -31.68 0.15 4.73
CA ASN A 566 -30.72 1.02 4.05
C ASN A 566 -29.27 0.68 4.45
N PHE A 567 -28.46 0.29 3.46
CA PHE A 567 -27.04 -0.01 3.60
C PHE A 567 -26.13 1.17 3.24
N LYS A 568 -26.67 2.37 2.99
CA LYS A 568 -25.95 3.64 2.70
C LYS A 568 -25.21 3.70 1.35
N LYS A 569 -24.91 2.56 0.73
CA LYS A 569 -24.39 2.40 -0.63
C LYS A 569 -24.95 1.11 -1.25
N CYS A 570 -24.66 0.89 -2.52
CA CYS A 570 -25.04 -0.29 -3.29
C CYS A 570 -24.89 -1.62 -2.54
N VAL A 571 -25.91 -2.47 -2.64
CA VAL A 571 -25.96 -3.83 -2.10
C VAL A 571 -25.83 -4.80 -3.28
N ASP A 572 -24.59 -5.07 -3.69
CA ASP A 572 -24.29 -5.96 -4.84
C ASP A 572 -23.96 -7.39 -4.40
N SER A 573 -23.61 -7.61 -3.12
CA SER A 573 -23.40 -8.95 -2.57
C SER A 573 -24.69 -9.76 -2.63
N ALA A 574 -24.59 -11.04 -2.96
CA ALA A 574 -25.71 -11.97 -2.88
C ALA A 574 -26.10 -12.19 -1.41
N VAL A 575 -27.40 -12.26 -1.15
CA VAL A 575 -27.90 -12.51 0.21
C VAL A 575 -27.62 -13.96 0.60
N ALA A 576 -27.09 -14.16 1.81
CA ALA A 576 -26.94 -15.49 2.40
C ALA A 576 -28.00 -15.69 3.49
N GLN A 577 -28.48 -16.93 3.66
CA GLN A 577 -29.47 -17.29 4.67
C GLN A 577 -28.96 -18.38 5.60
N TRP A 578 -29.52 -18.42 6.81
CA TRP A 578 -29.30 -19.48 7.80
C TRP A 578 -30.61 -19.81 8.51
N ASP A 579 -30.94 -21.10 8.57
CA ASP A 579 -32.07 -21.67 9.32
C ASP A 579 -33.42 -21.00 9.04
N ASP A 580 -33.63 -20.53 7.81
CA ASP A 580 -34.79 -19.74 7.35
C ASP A 580 -35.11 -18.49 8.18
N ARG A 581 -34.31 -18.15 9.19
CA ARG A 581 -34.58 -17.09 10.17
C ARG A 581 -33.67 -15.90 9.99
N TYR A 582 -32.43 -16.12 9.59
CA TYR A 582 -31.43 -15.07 9.51
C TYR A 582 -30.94 -14.90 8.09
N ILE A 583 -30.76 -13.65 7.68
CA ILE A 583 -30.08 -13.30 6.44
C ILE A 583 -28.86 -12.45 6.74
N CYS A 584 -27.81 -12.59 5.93
CA CYS A 584 -26.61 -11.77 6.05
C CYS A 584 -26.19 -11.27 4.67
N VAL A 585 -25.87 -9.97 4.59
CA VAL A 585 -25.48 -9.33 3.33
C VAL A 585 -24.46 -8.22 3.56
N GLY A 586 -23.51 -8.11 2.63
CA GLY A 586 -22.51 -7.05 2.58
C GLY A 586 -22.84 -5.96 1.56
N ALA A 587 -22.28 -4.76 1.77
CA ALA A 587 -22.50 -3.62 0.88
C ALA A 587 -21.22 -2.83 0.59
N HIS A 588 -21.30 -1.94 -0.41
CA HIS A 588 -20.20 -1.03 -0.80
C HIS A 588 -19.89 0.05 0.24
N SER A 589 -20.79 0.24 1.21
CA SER A 589 -20.62 1.13 2.36
C SER A 589 -19.72 0.53 3.44
N LYS A 590 -19.22 -0.69 3.18
CA LYS A 590 -18.43 -1.52 4.08
C LYS A 590 -19.25 -2.11 5.23
N LEU A 591 -20.58 -1.95 5.19
CA LEU A 591 -21.48 -2.55 6.16
C LEU A 591 -21.74 -4.01 5.79
N LEU A 592 -21.63 -4.87 6.80
CA LEU A 592 -22.05 -6.25 6.81
C LEU A 592 -23.10 -6.38 7.89
N CYS A 593 -24.33 -6.73 7.54
CA CYS A 593 -25.42 -6.80 8.50
C CYS A 593 -26.05 -8.19 8.48
N THR A 594 -26.30 -8.73 9.67
CA THR A 594 -27.19 -9.86 9.88
C THR A 594 -28.55 -9.31 10.29
N LEU A 595 -29.60 -9.72 9.59
CA LEU A 595 -30.97 -9.27 9.81
C LEU A 595 -31.85 -10.47 10.14
N ASP A 596 -32.89 -10.22 10.94
CA ASP A 596 -34.02 -11.14 11.05
C ASP A 596 -34.80 -11.15 9.73
N ALA A 597 -34.97 -12.34 9.15
CA ALA A 597 -35.58 -12.53 7.84
C ALA A 597 -37.05 -12.06 7.82
N LEU A 598 -37.78 -12.21 8.92
CA LEU A 598 -39.20 -11.86 9.00
C LEU A 598 -39.44 -10.36 9.22
N SER A 599 -38.72 -9.74 10.15
CA SER A 599 -38.96 -8.35 10.54
C SER A 599 -38.08 -7.34 9.82
N GLY A 600 -36.94 -7.78 9.25
CA GLY A 600 -35.89 -6.89 8.75
C GLY A 600 -35.11 -6.19 9.87
N ALA A 601 -35.33 -6.56 11.14
CA ALA A 601 -34.62 -5.99 12.27
C ALA A 601 -33.13 -6.31 12.18
N VAL A 602 -32.28 -5.31 12.40
CA VAL A 602 -30.82 -5.49 12.42
C VAL A 602 -30.44 -6.22 13.70
N ILE A 603 -29.97 -7.46 13.55
CA ILE A 603 -29.47 -8.27 14.67
C ILE A 603 -28.04 -7.87 14.99
N SER A 604 -27.20 -7.78 13.97
CA SER A 604 -25.82 -7.32 14.12
C SER A 604 -25.39 -6.49 12.91
N SER A 605 -24.44 -5.58 13.13
CA SER A 605 -23.86 -4.75 12.09
C SER A 605 -22.36 -4.58 12.32
N ILE A 606 -21.58 -5.01 11.33
CA ILE A 606 -20.13 -4.95 11.31
C ILE A 606 -19.72 -3.98 10.20
N ARG A 607 -18.64 -3.23 10.43
CA ARG A 607 -18.02 -2.39 9.40
C ARG A 607 -16.63 -2.92 9.04
N LEU A 608 -16.49 -3.45 7.82
CA LEU A 608 -15.20 -3.90 7.31
C LEU A 608 -14.34 -2.72 6.79
N PRO A 609 -13.04 -2.90 6.59
CA PRO A 609 -12.16 -1.84 6.06
C PRO A 609 -12.48 -1.42 4.62
N ASP A 610 -13.07 -2.30 3.82
CA ASP A 610 -13.43 -2.03 2.42
C ASP A 610 -14.78 -2.65 1.99
N ARG A 611 -15.13 -2.50 0.71
CA ARG A 611 -16.34 -3.00 0.04
C ARG A 611 -16.48 -4.52 0.21
N ILE A 612 -17.74 -4.94 0.33
CA ILE A 612 -18.10 -6.35 0.47
C ILE A 612 -19.03 -6.72 -0.69
N GLU A 613 -18.54 -7.57 -1.58
CA GLU A 613 -19.35 -8.21 -2.63
C GLU A 613 -19.34 -9.73 -2.55
N CYS A 614 -18.41 -10.29 -1.78
CA CYS A 614 -18.39 -11.70 -1.50
C CYS A 614 -19.71 -12.10 -0.83
N LYS A 615 -20.33 -13.18 -1.31
CA LYS A 615 -21.47 -13.80 -0.64
C LYS A 615 -21.00 -14.38 0.69
N VAL A 616 -21.72 -14.08 1.77
CA VAL A 616 -21.40 -14.62 3.10
C VAL A 616 -21.57 -16.14 3.10
N ARG A 617 -20.67 -16.86 3.78
CA ARG A 617 -20.78 -18.31 4.00
C ARG A 617 -21.02 -18.58 5.48
N PHE A 618 -22.25 -18.95 5.84
CA PHE A 618 -22.54 -19.49 7.16
C PHE A 618 -21.89 -20.87 7.32
N VAL A 619 -21.24 -21.06 8.47
CA VAL A 619 -20.71 -22.36 8.92
C VAL A 619 -21.66 -22.95 9.97
N ASN A 620 -22.05 -22.14 10.94
CA ASN A 620 -23.06 -22.41 11.95
C ASN A 620 -23.60 -21.08 12.52
N GLU A 621 -24.45 -21.14 13.54
CA GLU A 621 -25.03 -19.95 14.19
C GLU A 621 -23.98 -19.04 14.88
N HIS A 622 -22.80 -19.58 15.18
CA HIS A 622 -21.72 -18.88 15.86
C HIS A 622 -20.58 -18.44 14.93
N LEU A 623 -20.56 -18.90 13.68
CA LEU A 623 -19.49 -18.60 12.74
C LEU A 623 -20.04 -18.44 11.32
N ALA A 624 -19.80 -17.28 10.73
CA ALA A 624 -19.86 -17.05 9.30
C ALA A 624 -18.57 -16.44 8.79
N MET A 625 -18.34 -16.60 7.49
CA MET A 625 -17.13 -16.14 6.82
C MET A 625 -17.49 -15.26 5.64
N VAL A 626 -16.70 -14.22 5.42
CA VAL A 626 -16.87 -13.35 4.24
C VAL A 626 -15.52 -12.80 3.78
N GLY A 627 -15.34 -12.72 2.46
CA GLY A 627 -14.20 -12.04 1.85
C GLY A 627 -14.45 -10.53 1.69
N CYS A 628 -13.40 -9.74 1.82
CA CYS A 628 -13.46 -8.29 1.64
C CYS A 628 -12.49 -7.80 0.56
N TYR A 629 -12.72 -6.59 0.06
CA TYR A 629 -11.90 -5.95 -0.97
C TYR A 629 -10.51 -5.53 -0.47
N ASP A 630 -10.33 -5.41 0.84
CA ASP A 630 -9.02 -5.17 1.47
C ASP A 630 -8.07 -6.38 1.39
N GLY A 631 -8.56 -7.52 0.90
CA GLY A 631 -7.79 -8.74 0.74
C GLY A 631 -7.78 -9.64 1.97
N TYR A 632 -8.69 -9.45 2.93
CA TYR A 632 -8.87 -10.33 4.08
C TYR A 632 -10.13 -11.18 3.96
N ILE A 633 -10.05 -12.41 4.47
CA ILE A 633 -11.21 -13.21 4.84
C ILE A 633 -11.46 -13.04 6.34
N TYR A 634 -12.71 -12.74 6.69
CA TYR A 634 -13.14 -12.49 8.06
C TYR A 634 -14.04 -13.62 8.53
N GLY A 635 -13.75 -14.17 9.71
CA GLY A 635 -14.65 -15.00 10.49
C GLY A 635 -15.28 -14.17 11.60
N PHE A 636 -16.61 -14.21 11.69
CA PHE A 636 -17.38 -13.43 12.65
C PHE A 636 -18.57 -14.21 13.15
N GLN A 637 -19.07 -13.84 14.33
CA GLN A 637 -20.29 -14.39 14.89
C GLN A 637 -21.50 -13.63 14.33
N PRO A 638 -22.40 -14.27 13.56
CA PRO A 638 -23.47 -13.57 12.85
C PRO A 638 -24.46 -12.84 13.75
N LEU A 639 -24.76 -13.39 14.92
CA LEU A 639 -25.80 -12.86 15.80
C LEU A 639 -25.30 -11.72 16.70
N THR A 640 -24.02 -11.68 17.04
CA THR A 640 -23.44 -10.63 17.90
C THR A 640 -22.69 -9.57 17.11
N GLY A 641 -22.20 -9.92 15.93
CA GLY A 641 -21.30 -9.07 15.15
C GLY A 641 -19.84 -9.10 15.64
N GLU A 642 -19.51 -10.01 16.56
CA GLU A 642 -18.16 -10.14 17.09
C GLU A 642 -17.21 -10.71 16.03
N PHE A 643 -16.04 -10.11 15.88
CA PHE A 643 -14.97 -10.65 15.04
C PHE A 643 -14.26 -11.77 15.78
N LEU A 644 -14.23 -12.95 15.16
CA LEU A 644 -13.56 -14.13 15.71
C LEU A 644 -12.11 -14.23 15.22
N TRP A 645 -11.91 -14.01 13.93
CA TRP A 645 -10.59 -14.07 13.30
C TRP A 645 -10.59 -13.37 11.94
N SER A 646 -9.39 -13.04 11.45
CA SER A 646 -9.18 -12.55 10.09
C SER A 646 -7.88 -13.09 9.53
N VAL A 647 -7.87 -13.50 8.26
CA VAL A 647 -6.66 -13.97 7.57
C VAL A 647 -6.42 -13.12 6.33
N GLU A 648 -5.19 -12.64 6.17
CA GLU A 648 -4.78 -11.90 4.98
C GLU A 648 -4.53 -12.86 3.82
N ILE A 649 -5.25 -12.66 2.71
CA ILE A 649 -5.18 -13.45 1.49
C ILE A 649 -4.34 -12.71 0.42
N GLY A 650 -4.19 -11.38 0.53
CA GLY A 650 -3.25 -10.59 -0.28
C GLY A 650 -3.83 -9.98 -1.57
N GLY A 651 -5.12 -10.17 -1.82
CA GLY A 651 -5.86 -9.49 -2.91
C GLY A 651 -7.36 -9.59 -2.70
N MET A 652 -8.13 -8.65 -3.29
CA MET A 652 -9.58 -8.54 -3.06
C MET A 652 -10.30 -9.88 -3.25
N ILE A 653 -11.25 -10.16 -2.37
CA ILE A 653 -11.98 -11.43 -2.37
C ILE A 653 -13.42 -11.18 -2.78
N LYS A 654 -13.78 -11.73 -3.95
CA LYS A 654 -15.15 -11.68 -4.49
C LYS A 654 -15.81 -13.05 -4.52
N ALA A 655 -15.01 -14.10 -4.74
CA ALA A 655 -15.48 -15.47 -4.71
C ALA A 655 -15.99 -15.80 -3.30
N GLN A 656 -17.11 -16.53 -3.22
CA GLN A 656 -17.59 -17.04 -1.95
C GLN A 656 -16.57 -18.06 -1.40
N PRO A 657 -16.13 -17.94 -0.13
CA PRO A 657 -15.27 -18.95 0.47
C PRO A 657 -16.03 -20.27 0.62
N LEU A 658 -15.34 -21.36 0.32
CA LEU A 658 -15.87 -22.71 0.41
C LEU A 658 -15.36 -23.36 1.70
N LEU A 659 -16.27 -23.86 2.52
CA LEU A 659 -15.95 -24.82 3.58
C LEU A 659 -16.12 -26.23 2.97
N THR A 660 -15.08 -27.05 3.04
CA THR A 660 -15.11 -28.43 2.53
C THR A 660 -16.18 -29.26 3.24
N ALA A 661 -16.67 -30.31 2.58
CA ALA A 661 -17.73 -31.18 3.09
C ALA A 661 -17.36 -31.84 4.43
N ASP A 662 -16.08 -32.13 4.64
CA ASP A 662 -15.54 -32.65 5.90
C ASP A 662 -15.41 -31.58 7.02
N LYS A 663 -15.72 -30.31 6.72
CA LYS A 663 -15.63 -29.14 7.60
C LYS A 663 -14.23 -28.85 8.15
N THR A 664 -13.19 -29.39 7.54
CA THR A 664 -11.81 -29.24 8.04
C THR A 664 -11.02 -28.14 7.32
N ARG A 665 -11.46 -27.69 6.14
CA ARG A 665 -10.71 -26.77 5.29
C ARG A 665 -11.57 -25.64 4.74
N ILE A 666 -10.98 -24.46 4.65
CA ILE A 666 -11.59 -23.28 4.02
C ILE A 666 -10.78 -22.96 2.76
N VAL A 667 -11.43 -23.02 1.61
CA VAL A 667 -10.82 -22.68 0.32
C VAL A 667 -11.27 -21.29 -0.09
N VAL A 668 -10.29 -20.44 -0.39
CA VAL A 668 -10.50 -19.04 -0.74
C VAL A 668 -9.89 -18.78 -2.10
N CYS A 669 -10.68 -18.19 -3.00
CA CYS A 669 -10.21 -17.74 -4.30
C CYS A 669 -10.19 -16.20 -4.33
N SER A 670 -9.14 -15.61 -4.90
CA SER A 670 -8.91 -14.17 -4.77
C SER A 670 -8.31 -13.52 -6.03
N TYR A 671 -8.15 -12.20 -5.93
CA TYR A 671 -7.46 -11.35 -6.91
C TYR A 671 -5.98 -11.12 -6.59
N ALA A 672 -5.40 -11.90 -5.68
CA ALA A 672 -3.97 -11.84 -5.44
C ALA A 672 -3.19 -12.25 -6.72
N ASN A 673 -2.05 -11.61 -6.96
CA ASN A 673 -1.24 -11.83 -8.17
C ASN A 673 -0.32 -13.06 -8.05
N ASP A 674 0.04 -13.45 -6.83
CA ASP A 674 0.94 -14.55 -6.53
C ASP A 674 0.23 -15.90 -6.43
N TYR A 675 -0.74 -16.05 -5.52
CA TYR A 675 -1.57 -17.25 -5.37
C TYR A 675 -3.02 -16.81 -5.39
N ASN A 676 -3.81 -17.31 -6.34
CA ASN A 676 -5.23 -16.97 -6.43
C ASN A 676 -6.15 -18.05 -5.85
N VAL A 677 -5.60 -19.18 -5.39
CA VAL A 677 -6.30 -20.22 -4.65
C VAL A 677 -5.52 -20.54 -3.36
N MET A 678 -6.19 -20.46 -2.22
CA MET A 678 -5.59 -20.76 -0.92
C MET A 678 -6.49 -21.68 -0.13
N CYS A 679 -5.87 -22.56 0.64
CA CYS A 679 -6.56 -23.45 1.56
C CYS A 679 -6.07 -23.20 2.98
N LEU A 680 -7.01 -22.94 3.87
CA LEU A 680 -6.79 -22.73 5.29
C LEU A 680 -7.36 -23.91 6.08
N SER A 681 -6.78 -24.21 7.25
CA SER A 681 -7.44 -25.12 8.18
C SER A 681 -8.63 -24.41 8.82
N ALA A 682 -9.77 -25.11 8.93
CA ALA A 682 -11.00 -24.51 9.46
C ALA A 682 -10.91 -24.22 10.96
N ASP A 683 -10.10 -24.98 11.70
CA ASP A 683 -9.91 -24.88 13.16
C ASP A 683 -8.89 -23.79 13.56
N ARG A 684 -7.74 -23.71 12.89
CA ARG A 684 -6.63 -22.79 13.23
C ARG A 684 -6.50 -21.61 12.29
N GLN A 685 -7.19 -21.63 11.16
CA GLN A 685 -7.13 -20.62 10.11
C GLN A 685 -5.69 -20.38 9.59
N CYS A 686 -4.84 -21.40 9.68
CA CYS A 686 -3.48 -21.38 9.11
C CYS A 686 -3.49 -21.90 7.67
N PHE A 687 -2.56 -21.41 6.85
CA PHE A 687 -2.40 -21.90 5.48
C PHE A 687 -1.95 -23.35 5.47
N LEU A 688 -2.71 -24.20 4.79
CA LEU A 688 -2.36 -25.59 4.49
C LEU A 688 -1.58 -25.67 3.17
N TRP A 689 -2.06 -24.95 2.16
CA TRP A 689 -1.39 -24.82 0.87
C TRP A 689 -1.91 -23.60 0.11
N CYS A 690 -1.10 -23.09 -0.81
CA CYS A 690 -1.42 -21.99 -1.71
C CYS A 690 -1.02 -22.38 -3.13
N LEU A 691 -1.84 -22.02 -4.10
CA LEU A 691 -1.65 -22.40 -5.49
C LEU A 691 -2.02 -21.24 -6.43
N ARG A 692 -1.28 -21.16 -7.54
CA ARG A 692 -1.63 -20.30 -8.66
C ARG A 692 -2.25 -21.14 -9.77
N ILE A 693 -3.51 -20.87 -10.10
CA ILE A 693 -4.18 -21.44 -11.29
C ILE A 693 -4.35 -20.32 -12.31
N GLY A 694 -3.82 -20.50 -13.52
CA GLY A 694 -3.90 -19.48 -14.57
C GLY A 694 -3.12 -18.20 -14.28
N GLU A 695 -3.24 -17.23 -15.18
CA GLU A 695 -2.49 -15.96 -15.13
C GLU A 695 -3.30 -14.82 -14.52
N LYS A 696 -4.63 -14.92 -14.47
CA LYS A 696 -5.52 -13.86 -13.95
C LYS A 696 -6.22 -14.27 -12.64
N PRO A 697 -6.79 -13.29 -11.90
CA PRO A 697 -7.61 -13.51 -10.70
C PRO A 697 -8.76 -14.51 -10.83
N ILE A 698 -9.35 -14.86 -9.69
CA ILE A 698 -10.54 -15.71 -9.63
C ILE A 698 -11.70 -14.95 -8.97
N ILE A 699 -12.83 -14.90 -9.67
CA ILE A 699 -14.10 -14.35 -9.16
C ILE A 699 -15.13 -15.44 -8.86
N ALA A 700 -15.10 -16.53 -9.61
CA ALA A 700 -15.98 -17.68 -9.43
C ALA A 700 -15.67 -18.39 -8.10
N ALA A 701 -16.70 -18.87 -7.40
CA ALA A 701 -16.48 -19.70 -6.23
C ALA A 701 -15.93 -21.08 -6.66
N PRO A 702 -15.07 -21.72 -5.84
CA PRO A 702 -14.61 -23.08 -6.12
C PRO A 702 -15.77 -24.07 -5.97
N LEU A 703 -15.85 -25.06 -6.86
CA LEU A 703 -16.82 -26.16 -6.77
C LEU A 703 -16.17 -27.38 -6.15
N GLU A 704 -16.70 -27.88 -5.04
CA GLU A 704 -16.23 -29.12 -4.42
C GLU A 704 -16.83 -30.35 -5.12
N LEU A 705 -15.99 -31.39 -5.28
CA LEU A 705 -16.37 -32.75 -5.65
C LEU A 705 -16.16 -33.65 -4.42
N PRO A 706 -17.15 -33.78 -3.51
CA PRO A 706 -16.94 -34.39 -2.19
C PRO A 706 -16.44 -35.83 -2.26
N LEU A 707 -17.03 -36.64 -3.13
CA LEU A 707 -16.66 -38.05 -3.32
C LEU A 707 -15.21 -38.23 -3.81
N LYS A 708 -14.69 -37.24 -4.54
CA LYS A 708 -13.33 -37.26 -5.11
C LYS A 708 -12.33 -36.44 -4.28
N LYS A 709 -12.76 -35.79 -3.19
CA LYS A 709 -11.96 -34.83 -2.41
C LYS A 709 -11.18 -33.86 -3.30
N SER A 710 -11.86 -33.33 -4.30
CA SER A 710 -11.25 -32.48 -5.34
C SER A 710 -12.08 -31.22 -5.54
N LEU A 711 -11.47 -30.20 -6.14
CA LEU A 711 -12.05 -28.88 -6.32
C LEU A 711 -11.90 -28.46 -7.78
N ILE A 712 -12.97 -27.98 -8.39
CA ILE A 712 -12.94 -27.33 -9.70
C ILE A 712 -12.78 -25.82 -9.50
N ILE A 713 -11.76 -25.26 -10.15
CA ILE A 713 -11.41 -23.84 -10.11
C ILE A 713 -11.50 -23.27 -11.52
N CYS A 714 -12.16 -22.14 -11.69
CA CYS A 714 -12.25 -21.40 -12.95
C CYS A 714 -11.74 -19.96 -12.78
N THR A 715 -11.01 -19.44 -13.76
CA THR A 715 -10.26 -18.19 -13.62
C THR A 715 -10.60 -17.15 -14.68
N LEU A 716 -10.17 -15.90 -14.46
CA LEU A 716 -10.42 -14.79 -15.38
C LEU A 716 -9.56 -14.81 -16.67
N ASP A 717 -8.64 -15.75 -16.85
CA ASP A 717 -7.89 -15.92 -18.11
C ASP A 717 -8.40 -17.10 -18.95
N GLY A 718 -9.54 -17.68 -18.56
CA GLY A 718 -10.11 -18.87 -19.20
C GLY A 718 -9.48 -20.19 -18.77
N THR A 719 -8.52 -20.20 -17.84
CA THR A 719 -8.03 -21.45 -17.25
C THR A 719 -9.10 -22.04 -16.34
N TYR A 720 -9.31 -23.37 -16.43
CA TYR A 720 -10.04 -24.14 -15.43
C TYR A 720 -9.30 -25.44 -15.10
N ALA A 721 -9.35 -25.86 -13.84
CA ALA A 721 -8.55 -26.98 -13.35
C ALA A 721 -9.25 -27.75 -12.24
N CYS A 722 -8.91 -29.03 -12.12
CA CYS A 722 -9.25 -29.83 -10.94
C CYS A 722 -8.01 -29.98 -10.05
N ILE A 723 -8.19 -29.70 -8.76
CA ILE A 723 -7.13 -29.77 -7.76
C ILE A 723 -7.57 -30.62 -6.58
N ALA A 724 -6.65 -31.37 -5.98
CA ALA A 724 -6.94 -32.12 -4.76
C ALA A 724 -7.15 -31.17 -3.57
N SER A 725 -8.22 -31.35 -2.79
CA SER A 725 -8.55 -30.47 -1.66
C SER A 725 -7.55 -30.59 -0.51
N GLU A 726 -6.91 -31.76 -0.34
CA GLU A 726 -6.02 -32.04 0.78
C GLU A 726 -4.67 -31.32 0.68
N ASN A 727 -4.07 -31.25 -0.51
CA ASN A 727 -2.71 -30.75 -0.72
C ASN A 727 -2.55 -29.77 -1.89
N GLY A 728 -3.63 -29.42 -2.59
CA GLY A 728 -3.59 -28.49 -3.72
C GLY A 728 -2.92 -29.05 -4.98
N LYS A 729 -2.67 -30.36 -5.06
CA LYS A 729 -2.08 -30.97 -6.26
C LYS A 729 -3.04 -30.85 -7.44
N VAL A 730 -2.57 -30.25 -8.54
CA VAL A 730 -3.32 -30.16 -9.80
C VAL A 730 -3.43 -31.56 -10.40
N GLN A 731 -4.66 -32.03 -10.60
CA GLN A 731 -4.96 -33.32 -11.23
C GLN A 731 -5.00 -33.18 -12.75
N TRP A 732 -5.68 -32.14 -13.22
CA TRP A 732 -5.71 -31.72 -14.63
C TRP A 732 -5.98 -30.22 -14.72
N LYS A 733 -5.62 -29.64 -15.86
CA LYS A 733 -5.77 -28.21 -16.15
C LYS A 733 -6.02 -28.02 -17.63
N GLU A 734 -7.06 -27.27 -17.96
CA GLU A 734 -7.50 -26.95 -19.31
C GLU A 734 -7.66 -25.43 -19.45
N LYS A 735 -7.79 -24.94 -20.69
CA LYS A 735 -7.92 -23.50 -20.96
C LYS A 735 -8.89 -23.22 -22.11
N CYS A 736 -9.92 -22.44 -21.80
CA CYS A 736 -10.80 -21.83 -22.77
C CYS A 736 -10.23 -20.49 -23.29
N LYS A 737 -10.84 -19.95 -24.35
CA LYS A 737 -10.39 -18.69 -24.95
C LYS A 737 -10.77 -17.48 -24.10
N GLU A 738 -11.90 -17.56 -23.39
CA GLU A 738 -12.51 -16.43 -22.71
C GLU A 738 -12.58 -16.63 -21.18
N PRO A 739 -12.69 -15.56 -20.39
CA PRO A 739 -12.74 -15.62 -18.94
C PRO A 739 -13.94 -16.38 -18.38
N PHE A 740 -13.81 -16.91 -17.15
CA PHE A 740 -14.93 -17.43 -16.37
C PHE A 740 -15.33 -16.47 -15.25
N PHE A 741 -16.56 -15.95 -15.31
CA PHE A 741 -17.17 -15.18 -14.21
C PHE A 741 -18.16 -16.04 -13.42
N ALA A 742 -18.85 -16.94 -14.11
CA ALA A 742 -19.81 -17.86 -13.55
C ALA A 742 -19.13 -18.86 -12.61
N THR A 743 -19.73 -19.10 -11.45
CA THR A 743 -19.37 -20.21 -10.57
C THR A 743 -19.72 -21.53 -11.27
N PRO A 744 -18.79 -22.50 -11.38
CA PRO A 744 -19.09 -23.82 -11.92
C PRO A 744 -20.06 -24.58 -11.01
N VAL A 745 -20.90 -25.42 -11.59
CA VAL A 745 -21.93 -26.17 -10.87
C VAL A 745 -21.90 -27.64 -11.27
N LEU A 746 -22.16 -28.54 -10.33
CA LEU A 746 -22.26 -29.97 -10.63
C LEU A 746 -23.62 -30.26 -11.29
N LEU A 747 -23.64 -31.16 -12.27
CA LEU A 747 -24.91 -31.64 -12.81
C LEU A 747 -25.58 -32.55 -11.77
N GLU A 748 -26.82 -32.22 -11.38
CA GLU A 748 -27.62 -33.01 -10.45
C GLU A 748 -27.80 -34.44 -11.00
N ASP A 749 -27.72 -35.45 -10.13
CA ASP A 749 -27.74 -36.90 -10.46
C ASP A 749 -26.60 -37.44 -11.36
N CYS A 750 -25.69 -36.59 -11.85
CA CYS A 750 -24.54 -36.97 -12.68
C CYS A 750 -23.22 -36.36 -12.15
N PRO A 751 -22.64 -36.91 -11.07
CA PRO A 751 -21.47 -36.31 -10.38
C PRO A 751 -20.17 -36.35 -11.20
N ASN A 752 -20.18 -36.99 -12.37
CA ASN A 752 -19.06 -36.99 -13.28
C ASN A 752 -19.04 -35.80 -14.23
N ILE A 753 -20.11 -34.99 -14.29
CA ILE A 753 -20.22 -33.85 -15.19
C ILE A 753 -20.40 -32.58 -14.37
N PHE A 754 -19.59 -31.56 -14.67
CA PHE A 754 -19.80 -30.20 -14.17
C PHE A 754 -20.07 -29.25 -15.33
N LEU A 755 -20.80 -28.18 -15.04
CA LEU A 755 -21.12 -27.14 -16.00
C LEU A 755 -20.34 -25.86 -15.65
N CYS A 756 -19.86 -25.16 -16.67
CA CYS A 756 -19.24 -23.85 -16.54
C CYS A 756 -19.62 -22.95 -17.73
N ALA A 757 -19.46 -21.63 -17.58
CA ALA A 757 -19.81 -20.67 -18.64
C ALA A 757 -18.70 -19.64 -18.87
N GLU A 758 -18.21 -19.57 -20.11
CA GLU A 758 -17.33 -18.50 -20.59
C GLU A 758 -18.13 -17.19 -20.70
N VAL A 759 -17.47 -16.06 -20.40
CA VAL A 759 -18.07 -14.73 -20.51
C VAL A 759 -18.61 -14.46 -21.91
N ALA A 760 -18.00 -15.01 -22.97
CA ALA A 760 -18.47 -14.83 -24.35
C ALA A 760 -19.75 -15.60 -24.71
N GLY A 761 -20.54 -16.03 -23.73
CA GLY A 761 -21.85 -16.63 -23.96
C GLY A 761 -21.83 -18.14 -24.21
N ARG A 762 -20.73 -18.83 -23.91
CA ARG A 762 -20.62 -20.28 -24.12
C ARG A 762 -20.79 -21.03 -22.81
N VAL A 763 -21.75 -21.96 -22.77
CA VAL A 763 -21.99 -22.88 -21.65
C VAL A 763 -21.43 -24.23 -22.03
N HIS A 764 -20.61 -24.83 -21.16
CA HIS A 764 -19.94 -26.10 -21.39
C HIS A 764 -20.41 -27.14 -20.38
N ALA A 765 -20.61 -28.38 -20.86
CA ALA A 765 -20.63 -29.56 -20.02
C ALA A 765 -19.26 -30.24 -20.10
N CYS A 766 -18.61 -30.43 -18.95
CA CYS A 766 -17.23 -30.93 -18.87
C CYS A 766 -17.16 -32.18 -17.99
N ASP A 767 -16.35 -33.14 -18.40
CA ASP A 767 -16.04 -34.30 -17.58
C ASP A 767 -15.15 -33.89 -16.39
N THR A 768 -15.54 -34.30 -15.19
CA THR A 768 -14.83 -33.97 -13.94
C THR A 768 -13.46 -34.66 -13.80
N ASN A 769 -13.22 -35.77 -14.51
CA ASN A 769 -11.97 -36.54 -14.39
C ASN A 769 -10.86 -36.04 -15.32
N SER A 770 -11.23 -35.52 -16.47
CA SER A 770 -10.31 -35.09 -17.53
C SER A 770 -10.36 -33.61 -17.84
N GLY A 771 -11.44 -32.91 -17.46
CA GLY A 771 -11.71 -31.53 -17.88
C GLY A 771 -12.17 -31.41 -19.33
N LYS A 772 -12.31 -32.54 -20.06
CA LYS A 772 -12.72 -32.54 -21.47
C LYS A 772 -14.14 -31.99 -21.60
N ILE A 773 -14.32 -31.06 -22.52
CA ILE A 773 -15.63 -30.54 -22.91
C ILE A 773 -16.37 -31.64 -23.68
N LEU A 774 -17.53 -32.04 -23.15
CA LEU A 774 -18.42 -33.05 -23.73
C LEU A 774 -19.46 -32.41 -24.65
N ALA A 775 -19.97 -31.24 -24.28
CA ALA A 775 -20.96 -30.49 -25.05
C ALA A 775 -20.81 -28.99 -24.81
N SER A 776 -21.31 -28.17 -25.74
CA SER A 776 -21.32 -26.71 -25.60
C SER A 776 -22.55 -26.09 -26.22
N TYR A 777 -23.07 -25.04 -25.59
CA TYR A 777 -24.16 -24.21 -26.10
C TYR A 777 -23.70 -22.75 -26.18
N SER A 778 -24.12 -22.02 -27.23
CA SER A 778 -23.78 -20.60 -27.40
C SER A 778 -25.04 -19.72 -27.30
N ALA A 779 -25.05 -18.81 -26.34
CA ALA A 779 -26.06 -17.77 -26.16
C ALA A 779 -25.82 -16.56 -27.08
N GLY A 780 -26.80 -15.66 -27.17
CA GLY A 780 -26.74 -14.47 -28.02
C GLY A 780 -25.86 -13.32 -27.51
N GLY A 781 -25.31 -13.43 -26.30
CA GLY A 781 -24.44 -12.42 -25.70
C GLY A 781 -23.66 -12.94 -24.49
N ASN A 782 -22.98 -12.03 -23.79
CA ASN A 782 -22.13 -12.38 -22.66
C ASN A 782 -22.91 -12.91 -21.44
N ILE A 783 -22.36 -13.92 -20.77
CA ILE A 783 -22.91 -14.50 -19.54
C ILE A 783 -22.08 -14.04 -18.34
N PHE A 784 -22.71 -13.33 -17.41
CA PHE A 784 -22.11 -12.93 -16.13
C PHE A 784 -22.74 -13.64 -14.92
N SER A 785 -23.96 -14.13 -15.06
CA SER A 785 -24.63 -14.92 -14.03
C SER A 785 -23.96 -16.28 -13.88
N SER A 786 -24.00 -16.87 -12.68
CA SER A 786 -23.68 -18.29 -12.55
C SER A 786 -24.82 -19.16 -13.10
N LEU A 787 -24.57 -20.46 -13.24
CA LEU A 787 -25.56 -21.41 -13.74
C LEU A 787 -26.40 -21.95 -12.58
N LEU A 788 -27.71 -22.06 -12.79
CA LEU A 788 -28.64 -22.73 -11.91
C LEU A 788 -29.06 -24.06 -12.56
N VAL A 789 -28.89 -25.17 -11.85
CA VAL A 789 -29.25 -26.51 -12.37
C VAL A 789 -30.40 -27.07 -11.54
N LYS A 790 -31.36 -27.71 -12.21
CA LYS A 790 -32.44 -28.46 -11.55
C LYS A 790 -32.83 -29.71 -12.33
N ALA A 791 -32.68 -30.87 -11.72
CA ALA A 791 -33.24 -32.12 -12.20
C ALA A 791 -34.72 -32.25 -11.78
N PRO A 792 -35.64 -32.57 -12.71
CA PRO A 792 -37.02 -32.91 -12.38
C PRO A 792 -37.11 -34.29 -11.72
N ALA A 793 -37.90 -34.42 -10.65
CA ALA A 793 -38.01 -35.64 -9.86
C ALA A 793 -38.52 -36.88 -10.63
N THR A 794 -39.11 -36.69 -11.81
CA THR A 794 -39.76 -37.76 -12.59
C THR A 794 -38.91 -38.29 -13.75
N HIS A 795 -37.77 -37.67 -14.08
CA HIS A 795 -36.95 -38.06 -15.23
C HIS A 795 -35.46 -38.01 -14.89
N LEU A 796 -34.83 -39.17 -14.81
CA LEU A 796 -33.40 -39.33 -14.43
C LEU A 796 -32.41 -38.92 -15.54
N ASP A 797 -32.87 -38.60 -16.75
CA ASP A 797 -32.01 -38.44 -17.93
C ASP A 797 -31.86 -37.00 -18.43
N HIS A 798 -32.46 -36.01 -17.77
CA HIS A 798 -32.28 -34.59 -18.14
C HIS A 798 -32.34 -33.63 -16.96
N ALA A 799 -31.62 -32.51 -17.06
CA ALA A 799 -31.66 -31.41 -16.11
C ALA A 799 -31.89 -30.07 -16.81
N PHE A 800 -32.57 -29.15 -16.13
CA PHE A 800 -32.71 -27.77 -16.58
C PHE A 800 -31.52 -26.93 -16.16
N VAL A 801 -30.95 -26.19 -17.10
CA VAL A 801 -29.83 -25.27 -16.86
C VAL A 801 -30.29 -23.85 -17.18
N LEU A 802 -30.34 -23.00 -16.17
CA LEU A 802 -30.80 -21.62 -16.28
C LEU A 802 -29.69 -20.62 -16.05
N PHE A 803 -29.69 -19.56 -16.84
CA PHE A 803 -28.75 -18.45 -16.70
C PHE A 803 -29.28 -17.17 -17.35
N GLY A 804 -28.83 -16.04 -16.82
CA GLY A 804 -29.09 -14.72 -17.37
C GLY A 804 -28.00 -14.28 -18.34
N CYS A 805 -28.38 -13.48 -19.32
CA CYS A 805 -27.45 -12.95 -20.31
C CYS A 805 -27.57 -11.43 -20.45
N ILE A 806 -26.49 -10.77 -20.88
CA ILE A 806 -26.49 -9.33 -21.16
C ILE A 806 -27.38 -8.96 -22.36
N ASP A 807 -27.71 -9.93 -23.21
CA ASP A 807 -28.61 -9.76 -24.35
C ASP A 807 -30.09 -9.59 -23.96
N GLN A 808 -30.36 -9.47 -22.65
CA GLN A 808 -31.66 -9.25 -22.01
C GLN A 808 -32.51 -10.51 -21.86
N PHE A 809 -31.99 -11.68 -22.24
CA PHE A 809 -32.73 -12.94 -22.14
C PHE A 809 -32.32 -13.78 -20.92
N LEU A 810 -33.34 -14.37 -20.28
CA LEU A 810 -33.19 -15.51 -19.38
C LEU A 810 -33.30 -16.79 -20.20
N TYR A 811 -32.27 -17.63 -20.17
CA TYR A 811 -32.21 -18.89 -20.91
C TYR A 811 -32.57 -20.05 -20.00
N CYS A 812 -33.27 -21.04 -20.56
CA CYS A 812 -33.46 -22.37 -19.97
C CYS A 812 -33.09 -23.43 -21.01
N LEU A 813 -32.01 -24.15 -20.74
CA LEU A 813 -31.56 -25.27 -21.52
C LEU A 813 -32.03 -26.57 -20.87
N GLU A 814 -32.35 -27.55 -21.70
CA GLU A 814 -32.48 -28.94 -21.33
C GLU A 814 -31.14 -29.62 -21.62
N CYS A 815 -30.48 -30.11 -20.56
CA CYS A 815 -29.25 -30.88 -20.65
C CYS A 815 -29.58 -32.36 -20.52
N LYS A 816 -29.42 -33.14 -21.59
CA LYS A 816 -29.70 -34.58 -21.60
C LYS A 816 -28.41 -35.36 -21.36
N THR A 817 -28.48 -36.37 -20.51
CA THR A 817 -27.38 -37.29 -20.21
C THR A 817 -27.83 -38.71 -20.49
N HIS A 818 -27.18 -39.39 -21.43
CA HIS A 818 -27.49 -40.78 -21.74
C HIS A 818 -26.80 -41.72 -20.73
N THR A 819 -27.55 -42.65 -20.15
CA THR A 819 -27.05 -43.62 -19.15
C THR A 819 -26.08 -44.65 -19.73
N SER A 820 -26.04 -44.82 -21.07
CA SER A 820 -25.23 -45.81 -21.78
C SER A 820 -24.06 -45.23 -22.61
N ASP A 821 -24.03 -43.92 -22.85
CA ASP A 821 -23.01 -43.22 -23.67
C ASP A 821 -22.73 -41.85 -23.04
N PRO A 822 -21.47 -41.40 -22.84
CA PRO A 822 -21.15 -40.05 -22.32
C PRO A 822 -21.58 -38.87 -23.22
N ALA A 823 -22.44 -39.11 -24.21
CA ALA A 823 -23.06 -38.08 -25.02
C ALA A 823 -23.93 -37.17 -24.13
N VAL A 824 -23.50 -35.92 -24.00
CA VAL A 824 -24.26 -34.83 -23.38
C VAL A 824 -24.80 -33.95 -24.51
N GLU A 825 -26.07 -33.57 -24.44
CA GLU A 825 -26.67 -32.67 -25.42
C GLU A 825 -27.39 -31.51 -24.73
N PHE A 826 -27.18 -30.29 -25.25
CA PHE A 826 -27.93 -29.11 -24.85
C PHE A 826 -29.02 -28.79 -25.87
N GLY A 827 -30.29 -28.82 -25.43
CA GLY A 827 -31.42 -28.29 -26.17
C GLY A 827 -31.91 -26.97 -25.57
N LEU A 828 -32.20 -25.96 -26.39
CA LEU A 828 -32.88 -24.76 -25.90
C LEU A 828 -34.37 -25.08 -25.68
N ARG A 829 -34.84 -25.02 -24.43
CA ARG A 829 -36.24 -25.27 -24.10
C ARG A 829 -37.09 -24.01 -24.28
N TRP A 830 -36.64 -22.92 -23.69
CA TRP A 830 -37.22 -21.60 -23.87
C TRP A 830 -36.19 -20.51 -23.56
N LYS A 831 -36.41 -19.32 -24.10
CA LYS A 831 -35.72 -18.08 -23.72
C LYS A 831 -36.75 -16.99 -23.50
N LEU A 832 -36.56 -16.22 -22.44
CA LEU A 832 -37.51 -15.19 -22.01
C LEU A 832 -36.84 -13.82 -22.09
N ASP A 833 -37.44 -12.88 -22.83
CA ASP A 833 -37.01 -11.49 -22.86
C ASP A 833 -37.46 -10.77 -21.57
N VAL A 834 -36.49 -10.28 -20.79
CA VAL A 834 -36.73 -9.56 -19.53
C VAL A 834 -36.68 -8.03 -19.75
N GLY A 835 -36.24 -7.57 -20.92
CA GLY A 835 -36.18 -6.16 -21.33
C GLY A 835 -34.96 -5.38 -20.83
N ALA A 836 -34.03 -6.02 -20.11
CA ALA A 836 -32.76 -5.44 -19.70
C ALA A 836 -31.74 -6.55 -19.38
N ALA A 837 -30.45 -6.20 -19.41
CA ALA A 837 -29.35 -7.16 -19.17
C ALA A 837 -29.46 -7.82 -17.79
N ILE A 838 -29.08 -9.09 -17.69
CA ILE A 838 -29.18 -9.89 -16.46
C ILE A 838 -27.78 -10.29 -15.99
N TYR A 839 -27.38 -9.84 -14.79
CA TYR A 839 -26.06 -10.16 -14.21
C TYR A 839 -26.16 -11.13 -13.02
N GLY A 840 -27.24 -11.05 -12.25
CA GLY A 840 -27.47 -11.95 -11.11
C GLY A 840 -27.84 -13.36 -11.57
N THR A 841 -27.49 -14.36 -10.76
CA THR A 841 -27.91 -15.75 -10.97
C THR A 841 -29.43 -15.86 -10.74
N PRO A 842 -30.20 -16.52 -11.63
CA PRO A 842 -31.61 -16.80 -11.34
C PRO A 842 -31.77 -17.76 -10.16
N THR A 843 -32.87 -17.63 -9.42
CA THR A 843 -33.15 -18.44 -8.21
C THR A 843 -34.50 -19.14 -8.33
N LEU A 844 -34.61 -20.38 -7.83
CA LEU A 844 -35.86 -21.13 -7.85
C LEU A 844 -36.73 -20.81 -6.64
N LEU A 845 -38.04 -20.80 -6.89
CA LEU A 845 -39.09 -20.68 -5.89
C LEU A 845 -39.99 -21.91 -5.96
N THR A 846 -40.20 -22.54 -4.82
CA THR A 846 -41.11 -23.67 -4.66
C THR A 846 -42.37 -23.18 -3.96
N LEU A 847 -43.49 -23.09 -4.68
CA LEU A 847 -44.77 -22.62 -4.12
C LEU A 847 -45.67 -23.76 -3.64
N GLN A 848 -45.57 -24.92 -4.29
CA GLN A 848 -46.28 -26.17 -4.00
C GLN A 848 -45.44 -27.33 -4.56
N PRO A 849 -45.60 -28.60 -4.11
CA PRO A 849 -44.67 -29.69 -4.42
C PRO A 849 -44.39 -29.99 -5.91
N LEU A 850 -45.10 -29.37 -6.85
CA LEU A 850 -44.97 -29.58 -8.30
C LEU A 850 -44.88 -28.28 -9.13
N CYS A 851 -44.88 -27.09 -8.53
CA CYS A 851 -44.79 -25.82 -9.27
C CYS A 851 -43.52 -25.04 -8.89
N PHE A 852 -42.58 -24.97 -9.83
CA PHE A 852 -41.36 -24.20 -9.71
C PHE A 852 -41.45 -22.90 -10.50
N LEU A 853 -41.25 -21.77 -9.82
CA LEU A 853 -41.01 -20.48 -10.47
C LEU A 853 -39.51 -20.16 -10.46
N VAL A 854 -39.09 -19.42 -11.46
CA VAL A 854 -37.74 -18.88 -11.59
C VAL A 854 -37.85 -17.38 -11.34
N CYS A 855 -37.16 -16.88 -10.31
CA CYS A 855 -36.95 -15.47 -10.09
C CYS A 855 -35.66 -15.01 -10.75
N CYS A 856 -35.79 -13.99 -11.60
CA CYS A 856 -34.68 -13.35 -12.27
C CYS A 856 -34.74 -11.83 -12.02
N CYS A 857 -33.57 -11.21 -11.83
CA CYS A 857 -33.46 -9.77 -11.65
C CYS A 857 -32.62 -9.15 -12.77
N ALA A 858 -33.15 -8.13 -13.42
CA ALA A 858 -32.46 -7.39 -14.46
C ALA A 858 -31.82 -6.10 -13.93
N THR A 859 -30.80 -5.65 -14.65
CA THR A 859 -29.97 -4.49 -14.31
C THR A 859 -30.74 -3.17 -14.27
N ASP A 860 -31.91 -3.07 -14.90
CA ASP A 860 -32.75 -1.87 -14.84
C ASP A 860 -33.65 -1.83 -13.59
N GLY A 861 -33.58 -2.83 -12.71
CA GLY A 861 -34.38 -2.94 -11.49
C GLY A 861 -35.57 -3.89 -11.59
N ARG A 862 -35.84 -4.49 -12.76
CA ARG A 862 -36.94 -5.45 -12.92
C ARG A 862 -36.68 -6.76 -12.18
N ILE A 863 -37.73 -7.28 -11.57
CA ILE A 863 -37.82 -8.62 -11.00
C ILE A 863 -38.91 -9.35 -11.77
N VAL A 864 -38.58 -10.52 -12.30
CA VAL A 864 -39.49 -11.35 -13.10
C VAL A 864 -39.60 -12.72 -12.49
N LEU A 865 -40.83 -13.18 -12.29
CA LEU A 865 -41.16 -14.56 -11.95
C LEU A 865 -41.70 -15.25 -13.19
N ALA A 866 -41.05 -16.33 -13.61
CA ALA A 866 -41.45 -17.13 -14.75
C ALA A 866 -41.64 -18.60 -14.35
N ASN A 867 -42.58 -19.29 -14.99
CA ASN A 867 -42.75 -20.73 -14.79
C ASN A 867 -41.55 -21.50 -15.35
N LEU A 868 -40.93 -22.38 -14.56
CA LEU A 868 -39.74 -23.13 -14.97
C LEU A 868 -39.98 -24.00 -16.21
N SER A 869 -41.15 -24.63 -16.32
CA SER A 869 -41.45 -25.60 -17.38
C SER A 869 -41.75 -24.94 -18.71
N THR A 870 -42.41 -23.78 -18.69
CA THR A 870 -42.93 -23.10 -19.90
C THR A 870 -42.20 -21.79 -20.25
N GLY A 871 -41.46 -21.19 -19.31
CA GLY A 871 -40.88 -19.85 -19.47
C GLY A 871 -41.90 -18.71 -19.43
N GLN A 872 -43.18 -19.01 -19.18
CA GLN A 872 -44.24 -18.01 -19.16
C GLN A 872 -44.09 -17.12 -17.92
N VAL A 873 -44.01 -15.80 -18.15
CA VAL A 873 -44.00 -14.79 -17.09
C VAL A 873 -45.30 -14.87 -16.30
N GLN A 874 -45.19 -15.10 -15.00
CA GLN A 874 -46.29 -15.05 -14.05
C GLN A 874 -46.38 -13.67 -13.39
N TYR A 875 -45.25 -12.99 -13.23
CA TYR A 875 -45.20 -11.68 -12.57
C TYR A 875 -43.98 -10.87 -13.01
N SER A 876 -44.14 -9.54 -13.05
CA SER A 876 -43.02 -8.61 -13.24
C SER A 876 -43.27 -7.31 -12.47
N GLU A 877 -42.27 -6.88 -11.71
CA GLU A 877 -42.26 -5.58 -11.00
C GLU A 877 -40.89 -4.92 -11.18
N LYS A 878 -40.79 -3.62 -10.93
CA LYS A 878 -39.56 -2.86 -11.07
C LYS A 878 -39.24 -2.10 -9.78
N LEU A 879 -38.08 -2.39 -9.19
CA LEU A 879 -37.53 -1.62 -8.08
C LEU A 879 -36.95 -0.28 -8.55
N PRO A 880 -36.80 0.71 -7.65
CA PRO A 880 -36.35 2.06 -8.03
C PRO A 880 -34.91 2.13 -8.56
N GLY A 881 -34.06 1.19 -8.18
CA GLY A 881 -32.65 1.16 -8.56
C GLY A 881 -32.27 -0.09 -9.35
N GLN A 882 -31.05 -0.08 -9.85
CA GLN A 882 -30.47 -1.22 -10.58
C GLN A 882 -30.25 -2.43 -9.65
N ILE A 883 -30.47 -3.65 -10.15
CA ILE A 883 -30.23 -4.88 -9.40
C ILE A 883 -29.08 -5.66 -10.02
N PHE A 884 -28.03 -5.89 -9.22
CA PHE A 884 -26.85 -6.65 -9.59
C PHE A 884 -26.66 -7.88 -8.67
N SER A 885 -27.32 -7.87 -7.51
CA SER A 885 -27.32 -8.96 -6.54
C SER A 885 -28.14 -10.14 -7.03
N THR A 886 -27.69 -11.36 -6.73
CA THR A 886 -28.48 -12.59 -6.91
C THR A 886 -29.61 -12.63 -5.86
N PRO A 887 -30.89 -12.78 -6.26
CA PRO A 887 -32.00 -12.88 -5.32
C PRO A 887 -31.90 -14.15 -4.47
N CYS A 888 -32.25 -14.07 -3.19
CA CYS A 888 -32.32 -15.21 -2.28
C CYS A 888 -33.78 -15.51 -1.95
N HIS A 889 -34.18 -16.78 -1.95
CA HIS A 889 -35.53 -17.21 -1.61
C HIS A 889 -35.50 -18.11 -0.37
N ILE A 890 -36.29 -17.77 0.65
CA ILE A 890 -36.53 -18.60 1.83
C ILE A 890 -37.84 -19.34 1.64
N GLU A 891 -37.77 -20.67 1.47
CA GLU A 891 -38.92 -21.51 1.15
C GLU A 891 -39.95 -21.57 2.29
N GLY A 892 -39.50 -21.69 3.55
CA GLY A 892 -40.41 -21.73 4.70
C GLY A 892 -41.29 -20.48 4.86
N GLN A 893 -40.88 -19.35 4.30
CA GLN A 893 -41.58 -18.06 4.41
C GLN A 893 -42.20 -17.58 3.10
N GLN A 894 -41.76 -18.13 1.95
CA GLN A 894 -42.13 -17.69 0.60
C GLN A 894 -41.72 -16.23 0.34
N TRP A 895 -40.54 -15.83 0.80
CA TRP A 895 -40.04 -14.45 0.70
C TRP A 895 -38.76 -14.39 -0.13
N ILE A 896 -38.63 -13.32 -0.92
CA ILE A 896 -37.48 -13.01 -1.78
C ILE A 896 -36.72 -11.82 -1.20
N TYR A 897 -35.41 -11.97 -1.08
CA TYR A 897 -34.50 -10.93 -0.63
C TYR A 897 -33.59 -10.51 -1.78
N VAL A 898 -33.53 -9.20 -2.06
CA VAL A 898 -32.75 -8.68 -3.18
C VAL A 898 -32.07 -7.36 -2.86
N GLY A 899 -30.76 -7.31 -3.10
CA GLY A 899 -29.97 -6.09 -2.96
C GLY A 899 -30.13 -5.17 -4.17
N CYS A 900 -30.34 -3.88 -3.91
CA CYS A 900 -30.53 -2.87 -4.94
C CYS A 900 -29.50 -1.74 -4.81
N ARG A 901 -29.15 -1.12 -5.94
CA ARG A 901 -28.17 -0.03 -6.02
C ARG A 901 -28.72 1.33 -5.61
N ASP A 902 -30.00 1.41 -5.25
CA ASP A 902 -30.59 2.55 -4.54
C ASP A 902 -30.24 2.57 -3.03
N ASN A 903 -29.31 1.70 -2.63
CA ASN A 903 -28.77 1.50 -1.27
C ASN A 903 -29.63 0.64 -0.36
N PHE A 904 -30.70 0.02 -0.84
CA PHE A 904 -31.59 -0.81 -0.02
C PHE A 904 -31.44 -2.30 -0.30
N LEU A 905 -31.60 -3.09 0.76
CA LEU A 905 -31.99 -4.49 0.68
C LEU A 905 -33.52 -4.55 0.78
N TYR A 906 -34.17 -5.19 -0.18
CA TYR A 906 -35.62 -5.37 -0.23
C TYR A 906 -36.01 -6.78 0.18
N CYS A 907 -37.09 -6.89 0.95
CA CYS A 907 -37.80 -8.14 1.21
C CYS A 907 -39.18 -8.10 0.57
N LEU A 908 -39.44 -9.05 -0.33
CA LEU A 908 -40.65 -9.17 -1.12
C LEU A 908 -41.36 -10.47 -0.76
N ARG A 909 -42.61 -10.41 -0.35
CA ARG A 909 -43.43 -11.60 -0.12
C ARG A 909 -44.11 -11.99 -1.42
N THR A 910 -43.95 -13.25 -1.84
CA THR A 910 -44.60 -13.84 -3.03
C THR A 910 -46.05 -14.23 -2.78
#